data_AF-A0A8C6XHD7-F1
#
_entry.id   AF-A0A8C6XHD7-F1
#
_cell.length_a   1.000
_cell.length_b   1.000
_cell.length_c   1.000
_cell.angle_alpha   90.00
_cell.angle_beta   90.00
_cell.angle_gamma   90.00
#
_symmetry.space_group_name_H-M   'P 1'
#
loop_
_entity.id
_entity.type
_entity.pdbx_description
1 polymer ?
#
loop_
_entity_poly.entity_id
_entity_poly.type
_entity_poly.pdbx_seq_one_letter_code
_entity_poly.pdbx_strand_id
1 'polypeptide(L)'
;LNSTSAYPFLEVLGNKWLLLFLLLKILLDTTGETSEIGWTAHPPEGWDEVSVLDDRKHLIRTFEVCNVAEPGQNNWLRTHFIERRGAHRVHIRLRFSVRDCASMRTVASSCKETFTLYYHESETDLATAEHPEWHEGPWTKVDTIAADESFSQVDSSGKVVKMNVKVRSFGPLTKRGFYLAFQDSGACMSLVAVQVFFYKCPAVVKGFASFPETFAGGERTSLVEAPGTCVADAEEASSTGSSGVKLHCNGEGEWMVAIGRCACRAGYEPMDSERICKACPRGTFKASVGDAPCSPCPTHSYASIPGSRECACQTHYYRASSDVSDAPCTSIPSAPRDLSYEIIGSNVLLTWRLPKDLGGRKDVFFNVICKVCPNGSPGPCVRCGDSVQFEPRQVGLTESRVQVSNLLARVQYTFEIQAVNLVTELSPDSPHYAAINVSTSQSVPSAVPMMHQVSRTPSSITLSWPQPDQPNGIILDYQLRYFDKSEDEDTSFTLTSETNMATISSLSPGKIYAFQVRARTAVGYGPYSGKMYFQTLVGGERSEMVQDRLPLIVGSALGGLAFMVIAAIAILAIVFKSKRRETPYTDRLQQYISTRGLGVKYYIDPSTYEDPNEAIREFAKEIDVSFVKIEEVIGSGEFGEVCFGRLKPPGKREYMVAIKTLKAGYTDEQRREFLSEASIMGQFEHPNVIRLEGVVTKSRPVMIVTEFMENGSLDSFLRQKEGQFSMLQLVGMLRGIAAGMRYLSDMNYVHRDLAARNILVNSNLVCKVSDFGLSRFLEDDASNPTYTGALGGKIPIRWTAPEAIQYRKFTSSSDVWSYGIVMWEVMSYGERPYWDMSNQDVINAIDQDYRLPPPPDCPTVLHLLMLDCWQKERVQRPKFEQIVNALDKMIRKPSALKATGTGNSRPSQHLLSNSPPDFPSLSNAHEWLDAIKMGRYKDNFDQAGLTTFDVISRMTLEDIQRIGISLVGHQKKILNSIQLMRVHLNQLEPVEV
;
A
#
# COMPACT_ATOMS: atom_id res chain seq x y z
N LEU A 1 36.58 6.59 37.24
CA LEU A 1 37.13 5.33 37.78
C LEU A 1 36.49 5.11 39.15
N ASN A 2 35.61 4.13 39.41
CA ASN A 2 34.93 3.16 38.53
C ASN A 2 33.61 2.68 39.20
N SER A 3 32.82 1.88 38.45
CA SER A 3 31.63 1.10 38.86
C SER A 3 30.28 1.81 39.02
N THR A 4 29.66 2.11 37.88
CA THR A 4 28.19 2.18 37.69
C THR A 4 27.80 1.29 36.52
N SER A 5 27.21 0.11 36.77
CA SER A 5 26.36 -0.66 35.83
C SER A 5 25.90 -1.97 36.49
N ALA A 6 24.67 -2.01 37.01
CA ALA A 6 24.03 -3.26 37.49
C ALA A 6 22.49 -3.23 37.58
N TYR A 7 21.81 -2.14 37.17
CA TYR A 7 20.34 -2.06 37.19
C TYR A 7 19.82 -1.30 35.96
N PRO A 8 19.31 -2.04 34.96
CA PRO A 8 17.96 -1.73 34.44
C PRO A 8 17.12 -2.98 34.09
N PHE A 9 17.57 -4.19 34.44
CA PHE A 9 16.89 -5.43 34.01
C PHE A 9 15.69 -5.86 34.88
N LEU A 10 15.57 -5.33 36.10
CA LEU A 10 14.52 -5.71 37.05
C LEU A 10 13.22 -4.89 36.91
N GLU A 11 13.28 -3.64 36.44
CA GLU A 11 12.07 -2.82 36.20
C GLU A 11 11.25 -3.32 35.02
N VAL A 12 11.87 -3.89 33.98
CA VAL A 12 11.16 -4.40 32.78
C VAL A 12 10.30 -5.61 33.12
N LEU A 13 10.75 -6.48 34.03
CA LEU A 13 9.97 -7.63 34.51
C LEU A 13 8.88 -7.22 35.50
N GLY A 14 9.15 -6.26 36.40
CA GLY A 14 8.14 -5.70 37.30
C GLY A 14 7.00 -5.00 36.55
N ASN A 15 7.33 -4.18 35.54
CA ASN A 15 6.35 -3.47 34.75
C ASN A 15 5.50 -4.38 33.86
N LYS A 16 6.04 -5.49 33.31
CA LYS A 16 5.22 -6.47 32.58
C LYS A 16 4.16 -7.13 33.47
N TRP A 17 4.49 -7.45 34.73
CA TRP A 17 3.50 -7.96 35.69
C TRP A 17 2.47 -6.91 36.09
N LEU A 18 2.87 -5.66 36.35
CA LEU A 18 1.93 -4.57 36.62
C LEU A 18 0.97 -4.29 35.44
N LEU A 19 1.48 -4.30 34.20
CA LEU A 19 0.68 -4.15 32.99
C LEU A 19 -0.34 -5.28 32.83
N LEU A 20 0.06 -6.53 33.07
CA LEU A 20 -0.86 -7.67 33.10
C LEU A 20 -1.99 -7.47 34.14
N PHE A 21 -1.68 -7.04 35.36
CA PHE A 21 -2.72 -6.76 36.38
C PHE A 21 -3.71 -5.65 35.99
N LEU A 22 -3.35 -4.73 35.10
CA LEU A 22 -4.26 -3.68 34.60
C LEU A 22 -5.21 -4.18 33.50
N LEU A 23 -4.78 -5.19 32.73
CA LEU A 23 -5.49 -5.69 31.54
C LEU A 23 -6.51 -6.80 31.84
N LEU A 24 -6.36 -7.54 32.94
CA LEU A 24 -7.26 -8.65 33.30
C LEU A 24 -8.03 -8.41 34.60
N LYS A 25 -9.28 -8.90 34.64
CA LYS A 25 -10.18 -8.80 35.79
C LYS A 25 -10.58 -10.20 36.22
N ILE A 26 -10.24 -10.54 37.46
CA ILE A 26 -10.46 -11.86 38.05
C ILE A 26 -11.93 -12.04 38.45
N LEU A 27 -12.48 -13.20 38.14
CA LEU A 27 -13.82 -13.65 38.54
C LEU A 27 -13.75 -14.69 39.66
N LEU A 28 -12.77 -15.59 39.61
CA LEU A 28 -12.46 -16.62 40.62
C LEU A 28 -10.96 -16.88 40.62
N ASP A 29 -10.35 -17.12 41.78
CA ASP A 29 -8.96 -17.55 41.88
C ASP A 29 -8.78 -18.42 43.13
N THR A 30 -8.37 -19.68 42.95
CA THR A 30 -8.04 -20.59 44.07
C THR A 30 -6.53 -20.60 44.38
N THR A 31 -5.73 -19.77 43.70
CA THR A 31 -4.26 -19.75 43.87
C THR A 31 -3.87 -19.31 45.27
N GLY A 32 -3.45 -20.26 46.11
CA GLY A 32 -3.03 -20.00 47.48
C GLY A 32 -4.18 -20.00 48.49
N GLU A 33 -5.36 -20.54 48.13
CA GLU A 33 -6.46 -20.73 49.08
C GLU A 33 -6.08 -21.80 50.12
N THR A 34 -6.44 -21.54 51.38
CA THR A 34 -6.06 -22.35 52.56
C THR A 34 -7.29 -22.92 53.28
N SER A 35 -8.44 -22.26 53.11
CA SER A 35 -9.75 -22.67 53.60
C SER A 35 -10.45 -23.61 52.61
N GLU A 36 -11.46 -24.36 53.07
CA GLU A 36 -12.19 -25.31 52.22
C GLU A 36 -12.83 -24.61 51.02
N ILE A 37 -12.47 -25.05 49.82
CA ILE A 37 -12.92 -24.45 48.56
C ILE A 37 -14.40 -24.80 48.29
N GLY A 38 -14.86 -25.95 48.81
CA GLY A 38 -16.29 -26.27 48.90
C GLY A 38 -16.96 -26.56 47.55
N TRP A 39 -16.20 -27.09 46.60
CA TRP A 39 -16.73 -27.52 45.30
C TRP A 39 -17.46 -28.87 45.42
N THR A 40 -18.42 -29.11 44.53
CA THR A 40 -19.26 -30.31 44.58
C THR A 40 -18.67 -31.42 43.72
N ALA A 41 -18.36 -32.57 44.31
CA ALA A 41 -17.90 -33.77 43.60
C ALA A 41 -19.06 -34.77 43.36
N HIS A 42 -19.02 -35.49 42.23
CA HIS A 42 -19.95 -36.57 41.93
C HIS A 42 -19.27 -37.70 41.10
N PRO A 43 -19.29 -38.97 41.58
CA PRO A 43 -19.72 -39.38 42.91
C PRO A 43 -18.88 -38.71 44.01
N PRO A 44 -19.35 -38.66 45.28
CA PRO A 44 -18.61 -38.03 46.37
C PRO A 44 -17.20 -38.61 46.61
N GLU A 45 -16.97 -39.87 46.23
CA GLU A 45 -15.69 -40.58 46.32
C GLU A 45 -14.84 -40.44 45.03
N GLY A 46 -15.24 -39.56 44.11
CA GLY A 46 -14.57 -39.37 42.81
C GLY A 46 -13.44 -38.33 42.83
N TRP A 47 -13.63 -37.19 43.50
CA TRP A 47 -12.64 -36.11 43.62
C TRP A 47 -12.50 -35.70 45.08
N ASP A 48 -11.30 -35.85 45.64
CA ASP A 48 -11.00 -35.51 47.04
C ASP A 48 -10.39 -34.10 47.17
N GLU A 49 -10.88 -33.29 48.10
CA GLU A 49 -10.26 -32.00 48.47
C GLU A 49 -9.18 -32.22 49.54
N VAL A 50 -7.91 -32.07 49.15
CA VAL A 50 -6.75 -32.34 50.01
C VAL A 50 -5.92 -31.07 50.27
N SER A 51 -5.06 -31.13 51.28
CA SER A 51 -4.15 -30.02 51.63
C SER A 51 -2.71 -30.40 51.29
N VAL A 52 -2.09 -29.64 50.39
CA VAL A 52 -0.73 -29.89 49.87
C VAL A 52 0.18 -28.69 50.21
N LEU A 53 1.49 -28.91 50.32
CA LEU A 53 2.46 -27.82 50.48
C LEU A 53 2.95 -27.31 49.11
N ASP A 54 2.83 -26.01 48.87
CA ASP A 54 3.38 -25.37 47.67
C ASP A 54 4.93 -25.34 47.67
N ASP A 55 5.54 -24.89 46.57
CA ASP A 55 7.00 -24.75 46.46
C ASP A 55 7.63 -23.81 47.49
N ARG A 56 6.83 -22.96 48.15
CA ARG A 56 7.23 -22.02 49.20
C ARG A 56 6.91 -22.54 50.61
N LYS A 57 6.38 -23.78 50.72
CA LYS A 57 5.92 -24.45 51.95
C LYS A 57 4.70 -23.79 52.61
N HIS A 58 3.87 -23.08 51.85
CA HIS A 58 2.54 -22.71 52.30
C HIS A 58 1.58 -23.88 52.08
N LEU A 59 0.66 -24.08 53.02
CA LEU A 59 -0.44 -25.02 52.84
C LEU A 59 -1.42 -24.44 51.81
N ILE A 60 -1.79 -25.23 50.80
CA ILE A 60 -2.78 -24.88 49.78
C ILE A 60 -3.80 -26.01 49.64
N ARG A 61 -5.04 -25.66 49.27
CA ARG A 61 -6.10 -26.63 48.96
C ARG A 61 -6.08 -27.01 47.48
N THR A 62 -6.15 -28.30 47.20
CA THR A 62 -6.08 -28.90 45.85
C THR A 62 -7.10 -30.03 45.72
N PHE A 63 -7.50 -30.37 44.50
CA PHE A 63 -8.43 -31.49 44.25
C PHE A 63 -7.70 -32.64 43.54
N GLU A 64 -7.84 -33.87 44.04
CA GLU A 64 -7.13 -35.04 43.52
C GLU A 64 -8.07 -36.19 43.15
N VAL A 65 -7.68 -36.96 42.13
CA VAL A 65 -8.37 -38.17 41.66
C VAL A 65 -7.34 -39.16 41.10
N CYS A 66 -7.48 -40.45 41.40
CA CYS A 66 -6.57 -41.50 40.91
C CYS A 66 -7.25 -42.88 40.74
N ASN A 67 -8.49 -42.90 40.25
CA ASN A 67 -9.31 -44.11 40.15
C ASN A 67 -9.00 -44.96 38.89
N VAL A 68 -7.71 -45.11 38.60
CA VAL A 68 -7.17 -45.69 37.34
C VAL A 68 -7.40 -47.19 37.17
N ALA A 69 -7.67 -47.92 38.26
CA ALA A 69 -7.78 -49.38 38.26
C ALA A 69 -9.11 -49.91 37.69
N GLU A 70 -10.14 -49.06 37.66
CA GLU A 70 -11.50 -49.43 37.27
C GLU A 70 -11.85 -48.92 35.87
N PRO A 71 -12.49 -49.73 35.01
CA PRO A 71 -12.98 -49.27 33.72
C PRO A 71 -14.28 -48.46 33.88
N GLY A 72 -14.50 -47.47 33.01
CA GLY A 72 -15.78 -46.73 32.93
C GLY A 72 -15.95 -45.58 33.94
N GLN A 73 -14.87 -45.08 34.53
CA GLN A 73 -14.88 -43.92 35.43
C GLN A 73 -15.54 -42.68 34.80
N ASN A 74 -16.24 -41.90 35.62
CA ASN A 74 -16.97 -40.68 35.25
C ASN A 74 -17.05 -39.73 36.45
N ASN A 75 -15.91 -39.19 36.89
CA ASN A 75 -15.77 -38.43 38.13
C ASN A 75 -15.86 -36.93 37.85
N TRP A 76 -16.90 -36.27 38.34
CA TRP A 76 -17.16 -34.84 38.13
C TRP A 76 -16.80 -34.01 39.37
N LEU A 77 -16.29 -32.80 39.14
CA LEU A 77 -16.04 -31.78 40.14
C LEU A 77 -16.56 -30.43 39.62
N ARG A 78 -17.41 -29.73 40.39
CA ARG A 78 -18.08 -28.49 39.96
C ARG A 78 -17.82 -27.33 40.90
N THR A 79 -17.50 -26.17 40.32
CA THR A 79 -17.35 -24.89 41.06
C THR A 79 -18.66 -24.37 41.66
N HIS A 80 -18.57 -23.40 42.57
CA HIS A 80 -19.70 -22.52 42.88
C HIS A 80 -20.10 -21.65 41.68
N PHE A 81 -21.22 -20.91 41.78
CA PHE A 81 -21.70 -20.00 40.74
C PHE A 81 -20.78 -18.78 40.57
N ILE A 82 -20.23 -18.61 39.36
CA ILE A 82 -19.32 -17.52 39.01
C ILE A 82 -20.10 -16.43 38.28
N GLU A 83 -20.23 -15.25 38.89
CA GLU A 83 -20.84 -14.09 38.23
C GLU A 83 -19.98 -13.59 37.06
N ARG A 84 -20.61 -13.37 35.91
CA ARG A 84 -19.93 -12.96 34.67
C ARG A 84 -19.35 -11.54 34.71
N ARG A 85 -19.92 -10.65 35.54
CA ARG A 85 -19.48 -9.25 35.75
C ARG A 85 -19.23 -8.43 34.45
N GLY A 86 -19.99 -8.73 33.39
CA GLY A 86 -19.88 -8.08 32.08
C GLY A 86 -18.94 -8.75 31.07
N ALA A 87 -18.19 -9.78 31.47
CA ALA A 87 -17.28 -10.50 30.58
C ALA A 87 -18.04 -11.20 29.44
N HIS A 88 -17.78 -10.86 28.17
CA HIS A 88 -18.37 -11.61 27.05
C HIS A 88 -17.61 -12.90 26.74
N ARG A 89 -16.31 -12.94 27.02
CA ARG A 89 -15.44 -14.13 26.92
C ARG A 89 -14.67 -14.27 28.22
N VAL A 90 -14.56 -15.50 28.70
CA VAL A 90 -13.85 -15.82 29.95
C VAL A 90 -12.70 -16.76 29.65
N HIS A 91 -11.60 -16.55 30.36
CA HIS A 91 -10.36 -17.30 30.30
C HIS A 91 -10.16 -18.05 31.61
N ILE A 92 -9.78 -19.32 31.51
CA ILE A 92 -9.52 -20.22 32.64
C ILE A 92 -8.05 -20.64 32.54
N ARG A 93 -7.28 -20.33 33.58
CA ARG A 93 -5.89 -20.77 33.77
C ARG A 93 -5.89 -21.87 34.81
N LEU A 94 -5.55 -23.08 34.37
CA LEU A 94 -5.44 -24.29 35.17
C LEU A 94 -3.97 -24.54 35.52
N ARG A 95 -3.69 -24.88 36.78
CA ARG A 95 -2.44 -25.50 37.23
C ARG A 95 -2.74 -26.89 37.74
N PHE A 96 -2.06 -27.91 37.23
CA PHE A 96 -2.34 -29.30 37.55
C PHE A 96 -1.11 -30.19 37.30
N SER A 97 -1.09 -31.40 37.86
CA SER A 97 -0.10 -32.43 37.55
C SER A 97 -0.79 -33.74 37.18
N VAL A 98 -0.27 -34.46 36.19
CA VAL A 98 -0.77 -35.77 35.75
C VAL A 98 0.36 -36.78 35.81
N ARG A 99 0.06 -37.97 36.34
CA ARG A 99 0.99 -39.10 36.39
C ARG A 99 0.97 -39.87 35.07
N ASP A 100 2.16 -40.27 34.61
CA ASP A 100 2.34 -41.11 33.42
C ASP A 100 1.70 -42.50 33.61
N CYS A 101 0.79 -42.91 32.70
CA CYS A 101 0.15 -44.22 32.76
C CYS A 101 1.16 -45.38 32.60
N ALA A 102 2.22 -45.20 31.81
CA ALA A 102 3.28 -46.19 31.64
C ALA A 102 4.17 -46.35 32.89
N SER A 103 4.12 -45.40 33.83
CA SER A 103 4.84 -45.48 35.11
C SER A 103 4.20 -46.38 36.15
N MET A 104 2.97 -46.86 35.91
CA MET A 104 2.19 -47.59 36.90
C MET A 104 2.42 -49.09 36.78
N ARG A 105 2.70 -49.74 37.92
CA ARG A 105 3.07 -51.17 37.98
C ARG A 105 1.95 -52.11 37.54
N THR A 106 0.70 -51.65 37.64
CA THR A 106 -0.49 -52.30 37.09
C THR A 106 -1.02 -51.42 35.98
N VAL A 107 -0.63 -51.70 34.74
CA VAL A 107 -1.15 -51.00 33.55
C VAL A 107 -2.58 -51.48 33.31
N ALA A 108 -3.54 -50.80 33.94
CA ALA A 108 -4.94 -50.95 33.58
C ALA A 108 -5.15 -50.37 32.18
N SER A 109 -5.79 -51.14 31.29
CA SER A 109 -6.10 -50.71 29.92
C SER A 109 -7.09 -49.53 29.84
N SER A 110 -7.64 -49.12 30.99
CA SER A 110 -8.52 -47.98 31.20
C SER A 110 -7.81 -46.66 31.56
N CYS A 111 -6.50 -46.68 31.86
CA CYS A 111 -5.77 -45.49 32.30
C CYS A 111 -5.74 -44.37 31.23
N LYS A 112 -5.95 -43.13 31.65
CA LYS A 112 -5.88 -41.92 30.80
C LYS A 112 -4.95 -40.87 31.41
N GLU A 113 -4.47 -39.97 30.56
CA GLU A 113 -3.61 -38.83 30.94
C GLU A 113 -4.29 -37.48 30.70
N THR A 114 -5.62 -37.50 30.58
CA THR A 114 -6.44 -36.35 30.21
C THR A 114 -7.73 -36.28 31.02
N PHE A 115 -8.21 -35.05 31.24
CA PHE A 115 -9.50 -34.75 31.85
C PHE A 115 -10.25 -33.76 30.95
N THR A 116 -11.58 -33.68 31.06
CA THR A 116 -12.37 -32.76 30.24
C THR A 116 -12.91 -31.59 31.06
N LEU A 117 -12.78 -30.39 30.51
CA LEU A 117 -13.30 -29.15 31.09
C LEU A 117 -14.65 -28.81 30.44
N TYR A 118 -15.64 -28.49 31.27
CA TYR A 118 -17.00 -28.13 30.90
C TYR A 118 -17.44 -26.80 31.53
N TYR A 119 -18.50 -26.19 30.99
CA TYR A 119 -19.21 -25.08 31.62
C TYR A 119 -20.73 -25.19 31.46
N HIS A 120 -21.48 -24.52 32.34
CA HIS A 120 -22.93 -24.38 32.25
C HIS A 120 -23.35 -22.95 32.63
N GLU A 121 -24.07 -22.24 31.76
CA GLU A 121 -24.56 -20.89 32.02
C GLU A 121 -25.92 -20.88 32.73
N SER A 122 -26.07 -20.03 33.76
CA SER A 122 -27.33 -19.83 34.49
C SER A 122 -27.58 -18.34 34.82
N GLU A 123 -28.85 -17.94 34.95
CA GLU A 123 -29.23 -16.60 35.40
C GLU A 123 -29.18 -16.44 36.93
N THR A 124 -29.26 -17.54 37.66
CA THR A 124 -29.25 -17.60 39.13
C THR A 124 -28.45 -18.79 39.63
N ASP A 125 -28.03 -18.73 40.89
CA ASP A 125 -27.45 -19.89 41.58
C ASP A 125 -28.57 -20.91 41.85
N LEU A 126 -28.61 -21.95 41.01
CA LEU A 126 -29.59 -23.05 41.02
C LEU A 126 -28.89 -24.39 41.30
N ALA A 127 -27.59 -24.37 41.57
CA ALA A 127 -26.81 -25.58 41.76
C ALA A 127 -27.21 -26.30 43.05
N THR A 128 -27.57 -27.58 42.92
CA THR A 128 -27.78 -28.50 44.04
C THR A 128 -26.75 -29.64 43.98
N ALA A 129 -26.89 -30.66 44.83
CA ALA A 129 -26.08 -31.87 44.75
C ALA A 129 -26.37 -32.73 43.50
N GLU A 130 -27.52 -32.53 42.84
CA GLU A 130 -27.99 -33.35 41.70
C GLU A 130 -28.25 -32.51 40.43
N HIS A 131 -28.26 -31.18 40.53
CA HIS A 131 -28.53 -30.25 39.42
C HIS A 131 -27.42 -29.18 39.28
N PRO A 132 -26.94 -28.83 38.07
CA PRO A 132 -27.21 -29.50 36.79
C PRO A 132 -26.76 -30.96 36.81
N GLU A 133 -27.47 -31.81 36.07
CA GLU A 133 -27.30 -33.26 36.11
C GLU A 133 -25.88 -33.70 35.70
N TRP A 134 -25.37 -34.77 36.32
CA TRP A 134 -23.97 -35.23 36.20
C TRP A 134 -23.70 -36.12 34.97
N HIS A 135 -24.11 -35.64 33.79
CA HIS A 135 -23.86 -36.25 32.49
C HIS A 135 -23.65 -35.17 31.43
N GLU A 136 -23.13 -35.50 30.25
CA GLU A 136 -22.71 -34.49 29.27
C GLU A 136 -23.84 -33.61 28.70
N GLY A 137 -25.12 -33.96 28.88
CA GLY A 137 -26.27 -33.26 28.29
C GLY A 137 -26.41 -31.78 28.67
N PRO A 138 -26.54 -31.41 29.96
CA PRO A 138 -26.62 -30.01 30.37
C PRO A 138 -25.29 -29.23 30.27
N TRP A 139 -24.15 -29.89 30.07
CA TRP A 139 -22.83 -29.26 30.14
C TRP A 139 -22.23 -29.01 28.75
N THR A 140 -21.74 -27.80 28.49
CA THR A 140 -21.02 -27.50 27.25
C THR A 140 -19.53 -27.77 27.43
N LYS A 141 -18.99 -28.68 26.60
CA LYS A 141 -17.55 -29.01 26.61
C LYS A 141 -16.70 -27.82 26.15
N VAL A 142 -15.68 -27.47 26.93
CA VAL A 142 -14.68 -26.43 26.59
C VAL A 142 -13.52 -27.05 25.83
N ASP A 143 -12.86 -28.05 26.42
CA ASP A 143 -11.75 -28.79 25.81
C ASP A 143 -11.42 -30.06 26.62
N THR A 144 -10.73 -31.02 26.02
CA THR A 144 -10.05 -32.10 26.75
C THR A 144 -8.60 -31.69 27.03
N ILE A 145 -8.27 -31.56 28.31
CA ILE A 145 -7.00 -31.06 28.81
C ILE A 145 -6.02 -32.22 28.95
N ALA A 146 -4.89 -32.12 28.24
CA ALA A 146 -3.73 -32.99 28.38
C ALA A 146 -2.57 -32.25 29.05
N ALA A 147 -1.70 -32.99 29.75
CA ALA A 147 -0.40 -32.51 30.18
C ALA A 147 0.54 -32.29 28.98
N ASP A 148 1.43 -31.29 29.06
CA ASP A 148 2.58 -31.19 28.14
C ASP A 148 3.73 -32.10 28.61
N GLU A 149 3.84 -32.31 29.93
CA GLU A 149 4.77 -33.26 30.54
C GLU A 149 4.07 -34.03 31.67
N SER A 150 4.02 -35.36 31.56
CA SER A 150 3.65 -36.28 32.64
C SER A 150 4.89 -36.64 33.49
N PHE A 151 4.68 -37.12 34.73
CA PHE A 151 5.76 -37.57 35.61
C PHE A 151 5.72 -39.08 35.84
N SER A 152 6.91 -39.71 35.81
CA SER A 152 7.06 -41.17 35.83
C SER A 152 7.72 -41.74 37.11
N GLN A 153 8.47 -40.95 37.86
CA GLN A 153 8.95 -41.31 39.20
C GLN A 153 8.91 -40.10 40.14
N VAL A 154 8.76 -40.38 41.44
CA VAL A 154 8.92 -39.39 42.52
C VAL A 154 10.37 -39.45 42.98
N ASP A 155 11.03 -38.30 43.14
CA ASP A 155 12.39 -38.26 43.67
C ASP A 155 12.47 -38.85 45.08
N SER A 156 13.67 -39.30 45.48
CA SER A 156 13.96 -39.93 46.78
C SER A 156 13.72 -39.02 48.01
N SER A 157 13.28 -37.78 47.81
CA SER A 157 12.80 -36.83 48.82
C SER A 157 11.28 -36.65 48.87
N GLY A 158 10.51 -37.42 48.09
CA GLY A 158 9.03 -37.38 48.07
C GLY A 158 8.42 -36.18 47.33
N LYS A 159 9.19 -35.43 46.52
CA LYS A 159 8.68 -34.23 45.82
C LYS A 159 8.18 -34.59 44.41
N VAL A 160 7.00 -34.08 44.05
CA VAL A 160 6.47 -34.13 42.68
C VAL A 160 6.94 -32.87 41.95
N VAL A 161 7.61 -33.02 40.80
CA VAL A 161 8.47 -31.95 40.23
C VAL A 161 7.88 -31.27 38.97
N LYS A 162 6.74 -31.71 38.44
CA LYS A 162 6.20 -31.21 37.15
C LYS A 162 4.77 -30.68 37.25
N MET A 163 4.66 -29.34 37.25
CA MET A 163 3.42 -28.58 37.23
C MET A 163 3.08 -28.17 35.80
N ASN A 164 1.94 -28.63 35.27
CA ASN A 164 1.41 -28.20 33.98
C ASN A 164 0.58 -26.93 34.15
N VAL A 165 0.64 -26.03 33.16
CA VAL A 165 -0.18 -24.80 33.12
C VAL A 165 -0.88 -24.71 31.78
N LYS A 166 -2.22 -24.76 31.78
CA LYS A 166 -3.03 -24.62 30.56
C LYS A 166 -3.98 -23.45 30.68
N VAL A 167 -4.09 -22.65 29.62
CA VAL A 167 -5.11 -21.61 29.49
C VAL A 167 -6.13 -22.03 28.44
N ARG A 168 -7.42 -21.88 28.76
CA ARG A 168 -8.57 -22.06 27.86
C ARG A 168 -9.49 -20.86 27.91
N SER A 169 -10.36 -20.72 26.92
CA SER A 169 -11.29 -19.59 26.84
C SER A 169 -12.59 -20.01 26.17
N PHE A 170 -13.73 -19.55 26.68
CA PHE A 170 -15.07 -19.89 26.20
C PHE A 170 -15.99 -18.65 26.22
N GLY A 171 -17.09 -18.74 25.49
CA GLY A 171 -17.99 -17.64 25.15
C GLY A 171 -18.27 -17.57 23.63
N PRO A 172 -19.19 -16.69 23.17
CA PRO A 172 -19.77 -15.58 23.91
C PRO A 172 -20.75 -16.02 25.01
N LEU A 173 -20.53 -15.53 26.23
CA LEU A 173 -21.41 -15.75 27.36
C LEU A 173 -22.55 -14.72 27.38
N THR A 174 -23.75 -15.20 27.68
CA THR A 174 -25.00 -14.44 27.57
C THR A 174 -25.65 -14.21 28.94
N LYS A 175 -25.74 -15.24 29.78
CA LYS A 175 -26.45 -15.20 31.06
C LYS A 175 -25.69 -14.45 32.17
N ARG A 176 -26.31 -14.26 33.34
CA ARG A 176 -25.70 -13.59 34.51
C ARG A 176 -24.39 -14.25 34.99
N GLY A 177 -24.29 -15.57 34.94
CA GLY A 177 -23.12 -16.31 35.42
C GLY A 177 -23.06 -17.74 34.91
N PHE A 178 -22.08 -18.49 35.40
CA PHE A 178 -21.81 -19.85 34.95
C PHE A 178 -21.14 -20.69 36.06
N TYR A 179 -21.18 -22.01 35.89
CA TYR A 179 -20.35 -22.96 36.64
C TYR A 179 -19.30 -23.53 35.71
N LEU A 180 -18.16 -23.94 36.27
CA LEU A 180 -17.21 -24.81 35.59
C LEU A 180 -17.31 -26.21 36.17
N ALA A 181 -17.09 -27.23 35.34
CA ALA A 181 -16.97 -28.61 35.79
C ALA A 181 -15.76 -29.31 35.16
N PHE A 182 -15.17 -30.22 35.92
CA PHE A 182 -14.01 -31.02 35.55
C PHE A 182 -14.43 -32.49 35.59
N GLN A 183 -14.33 -33.19 34.46
CA GLN A 183 -14.67 -34.60 34.33
C GLN A 183 -13.39 -35.41 34.15
N ASP A 184 -13.12 -36.29 35.10
CA ASP A 184 -12.16 -37.39 34.95
C ASP A 184 -12.85 -38.64 34.40
N SER A 185 -12.08 -39.46 33.67
CA SER A 185 -12.54 -40.72 33.10
C SER A 185 -11.50 -41.84 33.22
N GLY A 186 -10.71 -41.84 34.30
CA GLY A 186 -9.70 -42.86 34.61
C GLY A 186 -8.25 -42.36 34.59
N ALA A 187 -8.00 -41.11 34.96
CA ALA A 187 -6.67 -40.51 35.11
C ALA A 187 -6.20 -40.49 36.57
N CYS A 188 -4.90 -40.24 36.76
CA CYS A 188 -4.31 -39.96 38.06
C CYS A 188 -3.70 -38.56 38.06
N MET A 189 -4.40 -37.61 38.68
CA MET A 189 -4.06 -36.19 38.59
C MET A 189 -4.41 -35.39 39.85
N SER A 190 -3.76 -34.23 39.98
CA SER A 190 -3.99 -33.22 41.01
C SER A 190 -4.25 -31.87 40.35
N LEU A 191 -5.40 -31.26 40.64
CA LEU A 191 -5.80 -29.92 40.20
C LEU A 191 -5.44 -28.91 41.31
N VAL A 192 -4.38 -28.15 41.06
CA VAL A 192 -3.64 -27.39 42.07
C VAL A 192 -4.10 -25.95 42.18
N ALA A 193 -4.49 -25.33 41.06
CA ALA A 193 -5.12 -24.01 41.09
C ALA A 193 -5.98 -23.76 39.84
N VAL A 194 -7.06 -23.02 40.01
CA VAL A 194 -7.95 -22.56 38.94
C VAL A 194 -8.13 -21.05 39.09
N GLN A 195 -7.75 -20.31 38.07
CA GLN A 195 -7.94 -18.86 37.99
C GLN A 195 -8.78 -18.52 36.76
N VAL A 196 -9.92 -17.87 37.00
CA VAL A 196 -10.91 -17.48 36.00
C VAL A 196 -10.91 -15.96 35.89
N PHE A 197 -10.69 -15.43 34.68
CA PHE A 197 -10.56 -14.00 34.43
C PHE A 197 -11.05 -13.62 33.04
N PHE A 198 -11.18 -12.32 32.78
CA PHE A 198 -11.45 -11.79 31.44
C PHE A 198 -10.61 -10.54 31.16
N TYR A 199 -10.44 -10.23 29.87
CA TYR A 199 -9.65 -9.07 29.43
C TYR A 199 -10.50 -7.80 29.32
N LYS A 200 -9.84 -6.67 29.55
CA LYS A 200 -10.38 -5.32 29.39
C LYS A 200 -9.29 -4.37 28.92
N CYS A 201 -9.69 -3.37 28.14
CA CYS A 201 -8.83 -2.24 27.81
C CYS A 201 -8.99 -1.16 28.90
N PRO A 202 -7.92 -0.77 29.61
CA PRO A 202 -7.98 0.23 30.67
C PRO A 202 -8.21 1.62 30.08
N ALA A 203 -8.84 2.51 30.86
CA ALA A 203 -9.05 3.89 30.46
C ALA A 203 -7.71 4.58 30.11
N VAL A 204 -7.66 5.28 28.98
CA VAL A 204 -6.42 5.85 28.42
C VAL A 204 -6.66 7.22 27.79
N VAL A 205 -5.65 8.09 27.84
CA VAL A 205 -5.60 9.32 27.04
C VAL A 205 -4.52 9.14 25.97
N LYS A 206 -4.90 9.27 24.70
CA LYS A 206 -4.03 9.07 23.52
C LYS A 206 -4.47 10.00 22.39
N GLY A 207 -3.52 10.69 21.74
CA GLY A 207 -3.83 11.61 20.62
C GLY A 207 -4.86 12.70 20.98
N PHE A 208 -4.68 13.33 22.15
CA PHE A 208 -5.60 14.34 22.72
C PHE A 208 -7.06 13.89 22.89
N ALA A 209 -7.33 12.58 22.93
CA ALA A 209 -8.63 12.01 23.23
C ALA A 209 -8.56 11.09 24.47
N SER A 210 -9.58 11.17 25.31
CA SER A 210 -9.79 10.31 26.48
C SER A 210 -10.78 9.20 26.13
N PHE A 211 -10.41 7.95 26.44
CA PHE A 211 -11.20 6.75 26.18
C PHE A 211 -11.50 6.02 27.51
N PRO A 212 -12.74 5.58 27.73
CA PRO A 212 -13.14 4.89 28.97
C PRO A 212 -12.62 3.44 29.03
N GLU A 213 -12.69 2.83 30.22
CA GLU A 213 -12.48 1.38 30.38
C GLU A 213 -13.52 0.61 29.56
N THR A 214 -13.06 -0.30 28.70
CA THR A 214 -13.90 -1.06 27.76
C THR A 214 -13.60 -2.55 27.90
N PHE A 215 -14.63 -3.40 28.00
CA PHE A 215 -14.44 -4.85 28.12
C PHE A 215 -14.17 -5.49 26.75
N ALA A 216 -13.33 -6.52 26.73
CA ALA A 216 -13.08 -7.30 25.52
C ALA A 216 -14.35 -8.04 25.06
N GLY A 217 -14.51 -8.19 23.75
CA GLY A 217 -15.71 -8.77 23.15
C GLY A 217 -15.79 -10.30 23.25
N GLY A 218 -16.91 -10.85 22.79
CA GLY A 218 -17.24 -12.28 22.93
C GLY A 218 -16.46 -13.22 22.00
N GLU A 219 -15.87 -12.71 20.93
CA GLU A 219 -15.15 -13.49 19.91
C GLU A 219 -13.65 -13.19 19.94
N ARG A 220 -12.79 -14.16 19.55
CA ARG A 220 -11.33 -13.96 19.54
C ARG A 220 -10.87 -12.81 18.65
N THR A 221 -11.58 -12.58 17.54
CA THR A 221 -11.33 -11.51 16.57
C THR A 221 -12.16 -10.25 16.82
N SER A 222 -12.95 -10.20 17.90
CA SER A 222 -13.82 -9.06 18.17
C SER A 222 -13.02 -7.79 18.46
N LEU A 223 -13.49 -6.68 17.89
CA LEU A 223 -12.99 -5.32 18.10
C LEU A 223 -14.16 -4.49 18.64
N VAL A 224 -14.16 -4.23 19.95
CA VAL A 224 -15.20 -3.44 20.61
C VAL A 224 -14.88 -1.96 20.42
N GLU A 225 -15.74 -1.23 19.71
CA GLU A 225 -15.60 0.22 19.52
C GLU A 225 -15.76 0.96 20.86
N ALA A 226 -14.78 1.80 21.19
CA ALA A 226 -14.82 2.71 22.34
C ALA A 226 -14.79 4.16 21.84
N PRO A 227 -15.85 4.95 22.06
CA PRO A 227 -15.87 6.37 21.69
C PRO A 227 -14.91 7.15 22.59
N GLY A 228 -14.09 7.99 21.96
CA GLY A 228 -13.20 8.95 22.62
C GLY A 228 -13.83 10.33 22.71
N THR A 229 -13.45 11.09 23.74
CA THR A 229 -13.80 12.50 23.89
C THR A 229 -12.52 13.33 23.86
N CYS A 230 -12.47 14.40 23.05
CA CYS A 230 -11.31 15.29 23.05
C CYS A 230 -11.05 15.87 24.44
N VAL A 231 -9.78 15.96 24.83
CA VAL A 231 -9.37 16.61 26.09
C VAL A 231 -9.68 18.10 26.04
N ALA A 232 -9.68 18.76 27.20
CA ALA A 232 -9.85 20.21 27.28
C ALA A 232 -8.88 20.94 26.34
N ASP A 233 -9.39 21.94 25.64
CA ASP A 233 -8.68 22.75 24.65
C ASP A 233 -8.16 22.02 23.39
N ALA A 234 -8.63 20.78 23.16
CA ALA A 234 -8.50 20.09 21.87
C ALA A 234 -9.83 20.09 21.10
N GLU A 235 -9.75 20.01 19.77
CA GLU A 235 -10.90 19.81 18.87
C GLU A 235 -10.57 18.76 17.80
N GLU A 236 -11.58 18.20 17.15
CA GLU A 236 -11.39 17.16 16.13
C GLU A 236 -10.63 17.73 14.93
N ALA A 237 -9.50 17.12 14.57
CA ALA A 237 -8.72 17.56 13.43
C ALA A 237 -9.48 17.24 12.15
N SER A 238 -10.06 18.27 11.52
CA SER A 238 -11.06 18.14 10.45
C SER A 238 -10.50 17.54 9.16
N SER A 239 -10.46 16.21 9.09
CA SER A 239 -10.21 15.44 7.86
C SER A 239 -11.35 14.44 7.64
N THR A 240 -12.11 14.65 6.56
CA THR A 240 -13.03 13.68 5.92
C THR A 240 -14.09 13.02 6.81
N GLY A 241 -15.15 13.77 7.17
CA GLY A 241 -16.52 13.25 7.35
C GLY A 241 -16.74 12.05 8.28
N SER A 242 -15.82 11.78 9.20
CA SER A 242 -15.82 10.57 10.04
C SER A 242 -16.61 10.76 11.33
N SER A 243 -17.18 9.67 11.84
CA SER A 243 -17.94 9.63 13.08
C SER A 243 -17.02 9.65 14.31
N GLY A 244 -16.55 10.84 14.67
CA GLY A 244 -15.82 11.12 15.91
C GLY A 244 -14.46 10.43 16.05
N VAL A 245 -13.85 10.58 17.23
CA VAL A 245 -12.61 9.89 17.60
C VAL A 245 -12.91 8.59 18.34
N LYS A 246 -12.30 7.48 17.92
CA LYS A 246 -12.61 6.11 18.38
C LYS A 246 -11.36 5.25 18.50
N LEU A 247 -11.31 4.38 19.51
CA LEU A 247 -10.38 3.25 19.61
C LEU A 247 -11.14 1.93 19.57
N HIS A 248 -10.43 0.83 19.31
CA HIS A 248 -11.00 -0.51 19.31
C HIS A 248 -10.30 -1.39 20.34
N CYS A 249 -11.06 -1.99 21.26
CA CYS A 249 -10.55 -2.94 22.23
C CYS A 249 -10.60 -4.37 21.65
N ASN A 250 -9.47 -5.06 21.61
CA ASN A 250 -9.40 -6.44 21.08
C ASN A 250 -9.76 -7.50 22.13
N GLY A 251 -9.85 -8.76 21.70
CA GLY A 251 -10.11 -9.93 22.55
C GLY A 251 -9.08 -10.21 23.67
N GLU A 252 -7.95 -9.50 23.68
CA GLU A 252 -6.83 -9.68 24.63
C GLU A 252 -6.63 -8.45 25.55
N GLY A 253 -7.49 -7.42 25.42
CA GLY A 253 -7.47 -6.22 26.26
C GLY A 253 -6.56 -5.10 25.76
N GLU A 254 -6.05 -5.19 24.52
CA GLU A 254 -5.20 -4.16 23.94
C GLU A 254 -5.98 -3.16 23.06
N TRP A 255 -5.54 -1.90 23.10
CA TRP A 255 -6.09 -0.81 22.30
C TRP A 255 -5.51 -0.80 20.87
N MET A 256 -6.34 -1.22 19.92
CA MET A 256 -6.05 -1.31 18.50
C MET A 256 -6.45 -0.03 17.73
N VAL A 257 -6.70 -0.18 16.41
CA VAL A 257 -6.99 0.85 15.40
C VAL A 257 -7.67 2.11 15.96
N ALA A 258 -6.95 3.23 15.88
CA ALA A 258 -7.49 4.57 16.12
C ALA A 258 -8.15 5.10 14.85
N ILE A 259 -9.38 5.60 14.98
CA ILE A 259 -10.12 6.28 13.92
C ILE A 259 -10.39 7.70 14.39
N GLY A 260 -10.07 8.70 13.56
CA GLY A 260 -10.09 10.11 13.96
C GLY A 260 -8.95 10.48 14.90
N ARG A 261 -8.75 11.78 15.11
CA ARG A 261 -7.82 12.32 16.11
C ARG A 261 -8.27 13.70 16.58
N CYS A 262 -8.04 14.00 17.85
CA CYS A 262 -8.14 15.35 18.37
C CYS A 262 -6.78 16.04 18.19
N ALA A 263 -6.77 17.37 18.13
CA ALA A 263 -5.55 18.16 18.15
C ALA A 263 -5.81 19.48 18.89
N CYS A 264 -4.75 20.08 19.44
CA CYS A 264 -4.90 21.32 20.20
C CYS A 264 -5.40 22.46 19.30
N ARG A 265 -6.43 23.16 19.77
CA ARG A 265 -7.10 24.24 19.04
C ARG A 265 -6.21 25.46 18.85
N ALA A 266 -6.62 26.37 17.96
CA ALA A 266 -5.91 27.64 17.76
C ALA A 266 -5.71 28.38 19.09
N GLY A 267 -4.46 28.77 19.37
CA GLY A 267 -4.00 29.33 20.65
C GLY A 267 -3.45 28.32 21.66
N TYR A 268 -3.45 27.01 21.39
CA TYR A 268 -3.00 25.99 22.35
C TYR A 268 -1.96 25.03 21.76
N GLU A 269 -0.85 24.81 22.47
CA GLU A 269 0.21 23.87 22.11
C GLU A 269 0.11 22.52 22.85
N PRO A 270 0.61 21.44 22.25
CA PRO A 270 0.63 20.13 22.88
C PRO A 270 1.67 20.04 24.00
N MET A 271 1.31 19.36 25.09
CA MET A 271 2.17 19.09 26.26
C MET A 271 1.95 17.65 26.76
N ASP A 272 2.90 17.14 27.56
CA ASP A 272 2.87 15.84 28.23
C ASP A 272 2.57 14.65 27.29
N SER A 273 3.33 14.55 26.18
CA SER A 273 3.25 13.44 25.21
C SER A 273 1.83 13.19 24.71
N GLU A 274 1.21 14.23 24.15
CA GLU A 274 -0.12 14.21 23.52
C GLU A 274 -1.31 14.01 24.47
N ARG A 275 -1.16 14.42 25.74
CA ARG A 275 -2.21 14.27 26.77
C ARG A 275 -2.91 15.58 27.15
N ILE A 276 -2.22 16.72 27.04
CA ILE A 276 -2.73 18.01 27.51
C ILE A 276 -2.48 19.08 26.43
N CYS A 277 -3.47 19.95 26.23
CA CYS A 277 -3.31 21.18 25.45
C CYS A 277 -3.14 22.37 26.40
N LYS A 278 -2.12 23.20 26.17
CA LYS A 278 -1.78 24.34 27.02
C LYS A 278 -1.82 25.64 26.22
N ALA A 279 -2.40 26.69 26.78
CA ALA A 279 -2.48 27.99 26.13
C ALA A 279 -1.08 28.55 25.81
N CYS A 280 -0.90 29.10 24.61
CA CYS A 280 0.34 29.73 24.18
C CYS A 280 0.82 30.77 25.21
N PRO A 281 2.12 30.78 25.60
CA PRO A 281 2.66 31.83 26.46
C PRO A 281 2.58 33.22 25.81
N ARG A 282 2.68 34.28 26.63
CA ARG A 282 2.71 35.66 26.13
C ARG A 282 3.87 35.85 25.14
N GLY A 283 3.61 36.57 24.04
CA GLY A 283 4.56 36.78 22.96
C GLY A 283 4.65 35.62 21.95
N THR A 284 3.87 34.54 22.12
CA THR A 284 3.70 33.49 21.11
C THR A 284 2.24 33.34 20.68
N PHE A 285 2.01 32.67 19.56
CA PHE A 285 0.67 32.47 18.98
C PHE A 285 0.57 31.13 18.24
N LYS A 286 -0.67 30.74 17.90
CA LYS A 286 -0.95 29.60 17.02
C LYS A 286 -2.29 29.78 16.30
N ALA A 287 -2.25 29.95 14.98
CA ALA A 287 -3.43 30.32 14.18
C ALA A 287 -4.38 29.16 13.85
N SER A 288 -3.87 27.95 13.71
CA SER A 288 -4.65 26.78 13.28
C SER A 288 -4.64 25.65 14.31
N VAL A 289 -5.64 24.78 14.20
CA VAL A 289 -5.69 23.48 14.89
C VAL A 289 -4.54 22.60 14.40
N GLY A 290 -3.90 21.86 15.31
CA GLY A 290 -2.91 20.86 14.93
C GLY A 290 -1.89 20.57 16.02
N ASP A 291 -0.85 19.84 15.65
CA ASP A 291 0.17 19.33 16.59
C ASP A 291 1.40 20.25 16.69
N ALA A 292 1.36 21.41 16.02
CA ALA A 292 2.44 22.40 16.08
C ALA A 292 2.51 23.09 17.46
N PRO A 293 3.72 23.36 17.99
CA PRO A 293 3.91 24.21 19.16
C PRO A 293 3.60 25.68 18.84
N CYS A 294 3.52 26.53 19.86
CA CYS A 294 3.27 27.96 19.67
C CYS A 294 4.50 28.66 19.10
N SER A 295 4.31 29.45 18.05
CA SER A 295 5.38 30.21 17.37
C SER A 295 5.55 31.59 18.00
N PRO A 296 6.78 32.13 18.11
CA PRO A 296 6.99 33.51 18.54
C PRO A 296 6.33 34.48 17.56
N CYS A 297 5.83 35.61 18.06
CA CYS A 297 5.25 36.65 17.19
C CYS A 297 6.29 37.13 16.16
N PRO A 298 5.91 37.23 14.87
CA PRO A 298 6.80 37.73 13.83
C PRO A 298 7.04 39.23 13.99
N THR A 299 8.03 39.77 13.27
CA THR A 299 8.48 41.17 13.44
C THR A 299 7.34 42.18 13.24
N HIS A 300 7.42 43.27 14.01
CA HIS A 300 6.39 44.32 14.09
C HIS A 300 4.98 43.84 14.53
N SER A 301 4.91 42.73 15.27
CA SER A 301 3.66 42.23 15.87
C SER A 301 3.85 41.79 17.33
N TYR A 302 2.76 41.63 18.07
CA TYR A 302 2.78 41.23 19.49
C TYR A 302 1.53 40.44 19.92
N ALA A 303 1.68 39.63 20.97
CA ALA A 303 0.61 38.88 21.64
C ALA A 303 0.66 39.17 23.15
N SER A 304 -0.28 39.99 23.64
CA SER A 304 -0.32 40.46 25.02
C SER A 304 -1.00 39.48 25.99
N ILE A 305 -1.87 38.61 25.49
CA ILE A 305 -2.61 37.61 26.25
C ILE A 305 -2.05 36.20 26.00
N PRO A 306 -2.10 35.28 26.99
CA PRO A 306 -1.91 33.86 26.72
C PRO A 306 -3.02 33.33 25.80
N GLY A 307 -2.72 32.31 25.01
CA GLY A 307 -3.71 31.69 24.13
C GLY A 307 -4.00 32.45 22.83
N SER A 308 -3.14 33.40 22.44
CA SER A 308 -3.31 34.17 21.20
C SER A 308 -3.36 33.27 19.95
N ARG A 309 -4.39 33.47 19.13
CA ARG A 309 -4.52 32.83 17.81
C ARG A 309 -3.69 33.53 16.75
N GLU A 310 -3.49 34.83 16.88
CA GLU A 310 -2.70 35.67 15.99
C GLU A 310 -1.99 36.76 16.81
N CYS A 311 -0.94 37.35 16.23
CA CYS A 311 -0.25 38.49 16.82
C CYS A 311 -0.74 39.80 16.18
N ALA A 312 -1.21 40.73 16.99
CA ALA A 312 -1.65 42.05 16.55
C ALA A 312 -0.46 42.86 16.01
N CYS A 313 -0.66 43.62 14.93
CA CYS A 313 0.38 44.48 14.39
C CYS A 313 0.66 45.70 15.29
N GLN A 314 1.90 46.17 15.27
CA GLN A 314 2.30 47.45 15.85
C GLN A 314 1.78 48.63 15.00
N THR A 315 1.66 49.81 15.60
CA THR A 315 1.19 51.02 14.92
C THR A 315 2.07 51.35 13.68
N HIS A 316 1.44 51.75 12.58
CA HIS A 316 2.04 51.95 11.24
C HIS A 316 2.53 50.68 10.51
N TYR A 317 2.24 49.49 11.05
CA TYR A 317 2.49 48.21 10.38
C TYR A 317 1.18 47.42 10.19
N TYR A 318 1.08 46.70 9.08
CA TYR A 318 -0.14 46.01 8.64
C TYR A 318 0.18 44.66 7.98
N ARG A 319 -0.86 43.85 7.79
CA ARG A 319 -0.84 42.64 6.93
C ARG A 319 -1.90 42.79 5.85
N ALA A 320 -1.58 42.41 4.63
CA ALA A 320 -2.56 42.28 3.55
C ALA A 320 -3.44 41.04 3.78
N SER A 321 -4.64 41.00 3.18
CA SER A 321 -5.55 39.84 3.28
C SER A 321 -5.01 38.56 2.63
N SER A 322 -3.98 38.69 1.79
CA SER A 322 -3.22 37.57 1.20
C SER A 322 -2.09 37.04 2.10
N ASP A 323 -1.74 37.75 3.18
CA ASP A 323 -0.64 37.37 4.04
C ASP A 323 -1.06 36.28 5.02
N VAL A 324 -0.20 35.29 5.22
CA VAL A 324 -0.38 34.24 6.22
C VAL A 324 -0.18 34.79 7.64
N SER A 325 -0.79 34.16 8.65
CA SER A 325 -0.79 34.63 10.05
C SER A 325 0.60 34.76 10.69
N ASP A 326 1.57 34.00 10.19
CA ASP A 326 2.98 33.99 10.59
C ASP A 326 3.84 35.00 9.80
N ALA A 327 3.29 35.69 8.81
CA ALA A 327 3.97 36.78 8.13
C ALA A 327 4.25 37.95 9.11
N PRO A 328 5.38 38.65 8.97
CA PRO A 328 5.64 39.88 9.71
C PRO A 328 4.68 40.98 9.29
N CYS A 329 4.38 41.91 10.20
CA CYS A 329 3.66 43.12 9.82
C CYS A 329 4.61 44.06 9.07
N THR A 330 4.09 44.73 8.04
CA THR A 330 4.86 45.47 7.03
C THR A 330 4.30 46.87 6.85
N SER A 331 5.12 47.82 6.40
CA SER A 331 4.74 49.24 6.28
C SER A 331 4.64 49.67 4.82
N ILE A 332 4.25 50.92 4.58
CA ILE A 332 4.26 51.53 3.24
C ILE A 332 5.70 51.79 2.77
N PRO A 333 5.98 51.79 1.46
CA PRO A 333 7.32 52.03 0.93
C PRO A 333 7.67 53.53 0.96
N SER A 334 8.96 53.83 1.08
CA SER A 334 9.49 55.20 0.95
C SER A 334 9.41 55.73 -0.50
N ALA A 335 9.72 57.01 -0.71
CA ALA A 335 9.71 57.60 -2.06
C ALA A 335 10.74 56.93 -3.00
N PRO A 336 10.46 56.85 -4.32
CA PRO A 336 11.44 56.46 -5.34
C PRO A 336 12.69 57.35 -5.32
N ARG A 337 13.79 56.83 -5.85
CA ARG A 337 15.09 57.53 -5.87
C ARG A 337 15.58 57.79 -7.29
N ASP A 338 16.53 58.71 -7.42
CA ASP A 338 17.28 58.98 -8.65
C ASP A 338 16.37 59.12 -9.89
N LEU A 339 15.30 59.91 -9.76
CA LEU A 339 14.33 60.18 -10.81
C LEU A 339 14.96 61.07 -11.90
N SER A 340 14.94 60.62 -13.14
CA SER A 340 15.49 61.29 -14.31
C SER A 340 14.57 61.18 -15.52
N TYR A 341 14.81 62.02 -16.54
CA TYR A 341 14.06 61.96 -17.81
C TYR A 341 14.99 62.12 -19.03
N GLU A 342 14.57 61.55 -20.15
CA GLU A 342 15.20 61.70 -21.46
C GLU A 342 14.11 62.03 -22.51
N ILE A 343 14.45 62.86 -23.51
CA ILE A 343 13.52 63.24 -24.59
C ILE A 343 13.91 62.47 -25.85
N ILE A 344 13.02 61.59 -26.31
CA ILE A 344 13.23 60.72 -27.48
C ILE A 344 12.21 61.11 -28.55
N GLY A 345 12.65 61.91 -29.52
CA GLY A 345 11.76 62.48 -30.54
C GLY A 345 10.74 63.44 -29.90
N SER A 346 9.46 63.06 -29.93
CA SER A 346 8.35 63.79 -29.28
C SER A 346 7.97 63.24 -27.90
N ASN A 347 8.61 62.16 -27.45
CA ASN A 347 8.21 61.40 -26.26
C ASN A 347 9.19 61.67 -25.10
N VAL A 348 8.71 61.55 -23.87
CA VAL A 348 9.53 61.66 -22.65
C VAL A 348 9.63 60.28 -22.00
N LEU A 349 10.84 59.77 -21.89
CA LEU A 349 11.15 58.56 -21.12
C LEU A 349 11.49 58.97 -19.69
N LEU A 350 10.67 58.56 -18.72
CA LEU A 350 10.94 58.72 -17.30
C LEU A 350 11.60 57.45 -16.75
N THR A 351 12.64 57.61 -15.93
CA THR A 351 13.37 56.52 -15.29
C THR A 351 13.65 56.84 -13.83
N TRP A 352 13.59 55.84 -12.95
CA TRP A 352 13.90 55.98 -11.52
C TRP A 352 14.52 54.71 -10.95
N ARG A 353 14.95 54.78 -9.69
CA ARG A 353 15.39 53.64 -8.89
C ARG A 353 14.40 53.33 -7.77
N LEU A 354 14.45 52.08 -7.32
CA LEU A 354 13.69 51.57 -6.18
C LEU A 354 13.88 52.46 -4.93
N PRO A 355 12.83 52.62 -4.11
CA PRO A 355 12.91 53.29 -2.81
C PRO A 355 14.05 52.79 -1.92
N LYS A 356 14.43 53.58 -0.90
CA LYS A 356 15.46 53.17 0.07
C LYS A 356 14.93 52.06 0.99
N ASP A 357 13.69 52.22 1.43
CA ASP A 357 12.92 51.24 2.17
C ASP A 357 11.65 50.87 1.37
N LEU A 358 11.39 49.57 1.25
CA LEU A 358 10.25 48.96 0.58
C LEU A 358 9.11 48.59 1.56
N GLY A 359 9.26 48.93 2.84
CA GLY A 359 8.32 48.60 3.91
C GLY A 359 8.36 47.12 4.32
N GLY A 360 9.48 46.43 4.05
CA GLY A 360 9.65 45.01 4.30
C GLY A 360 9.04 44.07 3.25
N ARG A 361 8.46 44.58 2.16
CA ARG A 361 7.83 43.77 1.10
C ARG A 361 8.58 43.84 -0.24
N LYS A 362 8.17 42.99 -1.19
CA LYS A 362 8.69 42.92 -2.57
C LYS A 362 7.63 43.22 -3.65
N ASP A 363 6.36 43.27 -3.25
CA ASP A 363 5.19 43.62 -4.06
C ASP A 363 5.05 45.15 -4.21
N VAL A 364 6.15 45.82 -4.57
CA VAL A 364 6.19 47.27 -4.76
C VAL A 364 5.86 47.60 -6.22
N PHE A 365 4.88 48.47 -6.40
CA PHE A 365 4.43 48.99 -7.68
C PHE A 365 4.58 50.51 -7.71
N PHE A 366 4.55 51.09 -8.90
CA PHE A 366 4.64 52.54 -9.10
C PHE A 366 3.41 53.10 -9.81
N ASN A 367 2.99 54.30 -9.39
CA ASN A 367 1.89 55.05 -10.00
C ASN A 367 2.40 56.44 -10.43
N VAL A 368 2.04 56.89 -11.63
CA VAL A 368 2.56 58.14 -12.21
C VAL A 368 1.45 59.17 -12.33
N ILE A 369 1.59 60.27 -11.59
CA ILE A 369 0.66 61.41 -11.62
C ILE A 369 1.28 62.51 -12.48
N CYS A 370 0.66 62.80 -13.62
CA CYS A 370 1.03 63.91 -14.50
C CYS A 370 0.22 65.16 -14.13
N LYS A 371 0.91 66.30 -14.00
CA LYS A 371 0.33 67.63 -13.79
C LYS A 371 0.90 68.62 -14.81
N VAL A 372 0.08 69.55 -15.27
CA VAL A 372 0.47 70.70 -16.09
C VAL A 372 0.55 71.92 -15.17
N CYS A 373 1.69 72.61 -15.18
CA CYS A 373 1.89 73.84 -14.41
C CYS A 373 2.05 75.03 -15.37
N PRO A 374 1.35 76.16 -15.17
CA PRO A 374 1.49 77.32 -16.04
C PRO A 374 2.87 77.98 -15.90
N ASN A 375 3.55 78.20 -17.04
CA ASN A 375 4.83 78.91 -17.09
C ASN A 375 4.66 80.38 -16.67
N GLY A 376 5.15 80.74 -15.48
CA GLY A 376 5.25 82.13 -15.04
C GLY A 376 3.95 82.80 -14.55
N SER A 377 2.88 82.03 -14.30
CA SER A 377 1.62 82.54 -13.76
C SER A 377 1.26 81.86 -12.43
N PRO A 378 0.74 82.58 -11.41
CA PRO A 378 0.33 81.98 -10.15
C PRO A 378 -1.00 81.23 -10.29
N GLY A 379 -0.94 79.96 -10.70
CA GLY A 379 -2.09 79.07 -10.77
C GLY A 379 -1.73 77.65 -10.29
N PRO A 380 -2.68 76.91 -9.67
CA PRO A 380 -2.43 75.54 -9.22
C PRO A 380 -2.20 74.61 -10.42
N CYS A 381 -1.26 73.67 -10.30
CA CYS A 381 -1.03 72.69 -11.35
C CYS A 381 -2.22 71.71 -11.47
N VAL A 382 -2.78 71.60 -12.67
CA VAL A 382 -3.94 70.74 -12.97
C VAL A 382 -3.45 69.37 -13.45
N ARG A 383 -4.18 68.29 -13.18
CA ARG A 383 -3.83 66.97 -13.75
C ARG A 383 -3.88 67.01 -15.29
N CYS A 384 -2.99 66.27 -15.93
CA CYS A 384 -2.99 66.10 -17.38
C CYS A 384 -4.29 65.42 -17.84
N GLY A 385 -4.79 65.81 -19.02
CA GLY A 385 -5.97 65.18 -19.63
C GLY A 385 -5.64 63.86 -20.33
N ASP A 386 -6.70 63.11 -20.66
CA ASP A 386 -6.64 61.73 -21.18
C ASP A 386 -5.95 61.58 -22.56
N SER A 387 -5.56 62.68 -23.21
CA SER A 387 -4.77 62.66 -24.44
C SER A 387 -3.32 62.22 -24.23
N VAL A 388 -2.78 62.39 -23.00
CA VAL A 388 -1.42 61.97 -22.63
C VAL A 388 -1.39 60.46 -22.40
N GLN A 389 -0.56 59.75 -23.14
CA GLN A 389 -0.48 58.28 -23.08
C GLN A 389 0.77 57.83 -22.30
N PHE A 390 0.63 56.72 -21.56
CA PHE A 390 1.67 56.12 -20.72
C PHE A 390 1.91 54.68 -21.16
N GLU A 391 3.10 54.38 -21.66
CA GLU A 391 3.49 53.04 -22.09
C GLU A 391 4.53 52.46 -21.11
N PRO A 392 4.30 51.27 -20.52
CA PRO A 392 3.20 50.33 -20.79
C PRO A 392 1.87 50.64 -20.06
N ARG A 393 1.89 51.42 -18.97
CA ARG A 393 0.70 51.80 -18.17
C ARG A 393 1.02 52.96 -17.22
N GLN A 394 0.00 53.62 -16.68
CA GLN A 394 0.15 54.74 -15.74
C GLN A 394 0.19 54.31 -14.25
N VAL A 395 -0.50 53.22 -13.91
CA VAL A 395 -0.73 52.74 -12.53
C VAL A 395 -0.34 51.26 -12.45
N GLY A 396 0.19 50.81 -11.31
CA GLY A 396 0.61 49.43 -11.11
C GLY A 396 1.86 49.05 -11.90
N LEU A 397 2.74 50.00 -12.22
CA LEU A 397 4.00 49.75 -12.91
C LEU A 397 4.93 48.90 -12.05
N THR A 398 5.43 47.81 -12.63
CA THR A 398 6.41 46.90 -12.02
C THR A 398 7.84 47.22 -12.44
N GLU A 399 8.02 47.94 -13.54
CA GLU A 399 9.32 48.42 -14.02
C GLU A 399 9.55 49.87 -13.56
N SER A 400 10.81 50.24 -13.32
CA SER A 400 11.18 51.60 -12.88
C SER A 400 11.39 52.59 -14.05
N ARG A 401 10.54 52.46 -15.07
CA ARG A 401 10.51 53.32 -16.27
C ARG A 401 9.09 53.43 -16.83
N VAL A 402 8.77 54.54 -17.47
CA VAL A 402 7.57 54.71 -18.29
C VAL A 402 7.86 55.68 -19.43
N GLN A 403 7.31 55.42 -20.62
CA GLN A 403 7.35 56.35 -21.74
C GLN A 403 6.04 57.14 -21.80
N VAL A 404 6.15 58.46 -21.94
CA VAL A 404 5.01 59.39 -21.99
C VAL A 404 4.99 60.07 -23.37
N SER A 405 3.86 60.01 -24.07
CA SER A 405 3.67 60.57 -25.41
C SER A 405 2.48 61.53 -25.48
N ASN A 406 2.28 62.15 -26.65
CA ASN A 406 1.25 63.19 -26.91
C ASN A 406 1.34 64.42 -26.00
N LEU A 407 2.57 64.79 -25.59
CA LEU A 407 2.83 66.01 -24.83
C LEU A 407 2.78 67.25 -25.74
N LEU A 408 2.15 68.32 -25.26
CA LEU A 408 2.05 69.58 -25.99
C LEU A 408 3.42 70.28 -26.02
N ALA A 409 3.81 70.77 -27.20
CA ALA A 409 5.03 71.55 -27.36
C ALA A 409 4.97 72.84 -26.52
N ARG A 410 6.11 73.24 -25.92
CA ARG A 410 6.28 74.50 -25.16
C ARG A 410 5.49 74.59 -23.83
N VAL A 411 5.00 73.46 -23.31
CA VAL A 411 4.31 73.35 -22.01
C VAL A 411 5.23 72.75 -20.94
N GLN A 412 5.09 73.16 -19.68
CA GLN A 412 5.79 72.58 -18.53
C GLN A 412 4.91 71.52 -17.84
N TYR A 413 5.42 70.30 -17.80
CA TYR A 413 4.81 69.16 -17.12
C TYR A 413 5.56 68.84 -15.82
N THR A 414 4.82 68.40 -14.80
CA THR A 414 5.36 67.84 -13.55
C THR A 414 4.89 66.41 -13.41
N PHE A 415 5.80 65.46 -13.23
CA PHE A 415 5.49 64.06 -13.02
C PHE A 415 5.85 63.65 -11.59
N GLU A 416 4.88 63.16 -10.84
CA GLU A 416 5.06 62.58 -9.50
C GLU A 416 4.96 61.06 -9.60
N ILE A 417 6.02 60.35 -9.20
CA ILE A 417 6.08 58.89 -9.19
C ILE A 417 5.88 58.45 -7.74
N GLN A 418 4.73 57.86 -7.44
CA GLN A 418 4.42 57.25 -6.15
C GLN A 418 4.93 55.81 -6.09
N ALA A 419 5.45 55.39 -4.94
CA ALA A 419 5.65 53.97 -4.62
C ALA A 419 4.48 53.46 -3.77
N VAL A 420 3.95 52.29 -4.09
CA VAL A 420 2.85 51.62 -3.36
C VAL A 420 3.14 50.13 -3.20
N ASN A 421 2.54 49.50 -2.20
CA ASN A 421 2.54 48.04 -1.98
C ASN A 421 1.16 47.58 -1.46
N LEU A 422 0.95 46.28 -1.26
CA LEU A 422 -0.36 45.73 -0.85
C LEU A 422 -0.88 46.22 0.52
N VAL A 423 -0.03 46.77 1.38
CA VAL A 423 -0.44 47.36 2.66
C VAL A 423 -0.67 48.88 2.58
N THR A 424 -0.43 49.51 1.43
CA THR A 424 -0.58 50.97 1.28
C THR A 424 -2.03 51.44 1.38
N GLU A 425 -3.00 50.62 0.98
CA GLU A 425 -4.44 50.93 1.13
C GLU A 425 -4.94 50.79 2.57
N LEU A 426 -4.18 50.13 3.45
CA LEU A 426 -4.50 49.96 4.88
C LEU A 426 -3.93 51.09 5.75
N SER A 427 -3.04 51.90 5.19
CA SER A 427 -2.41 53.02 5.88
C SER A 427 -3.30 54.27 5.82
N PRO A 428 -3.42 55.04 6.92
CA PRO A 428 -4.03 56.37 6.87
C PRO A 428 -3.12 57.42 6.19
N ASP A 429 -1.82 57.12 6.06
CA ASP A 429 -0.82 58.01 5.48
C ASP A 429 -0.79 57.92 3.94
N SER A 430 -0.65 59.06 3.26
CA SER A 430 -0.63 59.11 1.79
C SER A 430 0.66 58.51 1.18
N PRO A 431 0.61 57.87 -0.01
CA PRO A 431 1.77 57.27 -0.66
C PRO A 431 2.92 58.26 -0.90
N HIS A 432 4.14 57.87 -0.53
CA HIS A 432 5.34 58.67 -0.75
C HIS A 432 5.74 58.73 -2.23
N TYR A 433 6.19 59.90 -2.69
CA TYR A 433 6.49 60.16 -4.09
C TYR A 433 7.76 60.98 -4.31
N ALA A 434 8.31 60.89 -5.52
CA ALA A 434 9.35 61.76 -6.06
C ALA A 434 8.80 62.53 -7.27
N ALA A 435 9.22 63.79 -7.47
CA ALA A 435 8.67 64.68 -8.50
C ALA A 435 9.76 65.23 -9.44
N ILE A 436 9.44 65.40 -10.72
CA ILE A 436 10.33 66.01 -11.72
C ILE A 436 9.58 66.87 -12.73
N ASN A 437 10.23 67.95 -13.20
CA ASN A 437 9.66 68.93 -14.13
C ASN A 437 10.29 68.78 -15.52
N VAL A 438 9.47 68.83 -16.58
CA VAL A 438 9.88 68.56 -17.98
C VAL A 438 9.28 69.60 -18.93
N SER A 439 10.03 70.02 -19.95
CA SER A 439 9.62 71.00 -20.98
C SER A 439 10.03 70.56 -22.40
N THR A 440 9.14 70.72 -23.37
CA THR A 440 9.28 70.21 -24.77
C THR A 440 9.62 71.32 -25.80
N SER A 441 10.50 71.02 -26.78
CA SER A 441 11.01 71.96 -27.81
C SER A 441 10.56 71.65 -29.25
N GLN A 442 11.02 72.44 -30.26
CA GLN A 442 10.63 72.35 -31.68
C GLN A 442 11.05 71.04 -32.39
N SER A 443 10.38 70.66 -33.49
CA SER A 443 10.52 69.37 -34.19
C SER A 443 10.55 69.48 -35.74
N VAL A 444 10.72 68.35 -36.44
CA VAL A 444 10.71 68.27 -37.93
C VAL A 444 9.28 68.25 -38.53
N PRO A 445 9.09 68.63 -39.82
CA PRO A 445 7.78 68.58 -40.47
C PRO A 445 7.21 67.17 -40.60
N SER A 446 5.88 67.08 -40.75
CA SER A 446 5.21 65.88 -41.24
C SER A 446 5.53 65.59 -42.72
N ALA A 447 5.07 64.44 -43.21
CA ALA A 447 5.09 64.12 -44.65
C ALA A 447 4.23 65.10 -45.46
N VAL A 448 4.55 65.28 -46.74
CA VAL A 448 3.69 65.95 -47.72
C VAL A 448 2.56 64.98 -48.13
N PRO A 449 1.28 65.38 -48.08
CA PRO A 449 0.16 64.42 -48.20
C PRO A 449 -0.08 63.90 -49.62
N MET A 450 0.16 64.68 -50.68
CA MET A 450 -0.08 64.27 -52.07
C MET A 450 0.73 65.09 -53.09
N MET A 451 0.72 64.65 -54.35
CA MET A 451 1.42 65.30 -55.47
C MET A 451 0.63 65.12 -56.78
N HIS A 452 0.57 66.17 -57.60
CA HIS A 452 -0.21 66.23 -58.83
C HIS A 452 0.69 66.41 -60.05
N GLN A 453 0.31 65.80 -61.18
CA GLN A 453 0.98 65.99 -62.47
C GLN A 453 0.40 67.20 -63.21
N VAL A 454 1.24 68.21 -63.46
CA VAL A 454 0.88 69.45 -64.16
C VAL A 454 0.98 69.28 -65.68
N SER A 455 2.03 68.61 -66.16
CA SER A 455 2.23 68.34 -67.60
C SER A 455 3.09 67.10 -67.82
N ARG A 456 2.99 66.50 -69.02
CA ARG A 456 3.85 65.40 -69.48
C ARG A 456 4.16 65.50 -70.98
N THR A 457 5.36 65.09 -71.36
CA THR A 457 5.82 64.94 -72.75
C THR A 457 6.40 63.53 -72.95
N PRO A 458 6.96 63.17 -74.11
CA PRO A 458 7.72 61.92 -74.25
C PRO A 458 8.99 61.86 -73.39
N SER A 459 9.52 62.99 -72.93
CA SER A 459 10.81 63.05 -72.23
C SER A 459 10.84 63.94 -70.98
N SER A 460 9.69 64.40 -70.49
CA SER A 460 9.60 65.19 -69.26
C SER A 460 8.24 65.09 -68.57
N ILE A 461 8.23 65.30 -67.25
CA ILE A 461 7.04 65.34 -66.40
C ILE A 461 7.18 66.52 -65.41
N THR A 462 6.13 67.33 -65.25
CA THR A 462 6.09 68.43 -64.27
C THR A 462 5.12 68.10 -63.14
N LEU A 463 5.54 68.28 -61.89
CA LEU A 463 4.80 67.90 -60.69
C LEU A 463 4.66 69.07 -59.70
N SER A 464 3.55 69.13 -58.96
CA SER A 464 3.31 70.10 -57.87
C SER A 464 2.65 69.45 -56.64
N TRP A 465 2.83 70.06 -55.45
CA TRP A 465 2.34 69.51 -54.17
C TRP A 465 1.94 70.62 -53.17
N PRO A 466 1.11 70.32 -52.14
CA PRO A 466 0.83 71.25 -51.05
C PRO A 466 1.92 71.21 -49.96
N GLN A 467 1.83 72.11 -48.96
CA GLN A 467 2.68 72.06 -47.77
C GLN A 467 2.28 70.87 -46.85
N PRO A 468 3.18 70.37 -45.96
CA PRO A 468 2.84 69.36 -44.96
C PRO A 468 1.82 69.86 -43.93
N ASP A 469 0.93 68.97 -43.47
CA ASP A 469 -0.15 69.28 -42.51
C ASP A 469 0.35 69.78 -41.15
N GLN A 470 1.54 69.34 -40.72
CA GLN A 470 2.23 69.83 -39.53
C GLN A 470 3.63 70.34 -39.92
N PRO A 471 3.78 71.64 -40.26
CA PRO A 471 5.07 72.20 -40.67
C PRO A 471 6.14 72.15 -39.56
N ASN A 472 5.73 72.24 -38.29
CA ASN A 472 6.58 72.23 -37.08
C ASN A 472 7.75 73.24 -37.04
N GLY A 473 7.83 74.12 -38.03
CA GLY A 473 8.84 75.16 -38.22
C GLY A 473 8.64 75.87 -39.56
N ILE A 474 9.59 76.72 -39.96
CA ILE A 474 9.59 77.38 -41.27
C ILE A 474 10.19 76.43 -42.32
N ILE A 475 9.47 76.18 -43.42
CA ILE A 475 9.93 75.33 -44.52
C ILE A 475 10.96 76.11 -45.36
N LEU A 476 12.11 75.49 -45.61
CA LEU A 476 13.25 76.08 -46.31
C LEU A 476 13.32 75.62 -47.78
N ASP A 477 13.19 74.31 -48.01
CA ASP A 477 13.16 73.70 -49.35
C ASP A 477 12.39 72.38 -49.36
N TYR A 478 12.19 71.86 -50.57
CA TYR A 478 11.68 70.53 -50.85
C TYR A 478 12.73 69.70 -51.59
N GLN A 479 12.79 68.41 -51.28
CA GLN A 479 13.59 67.44 -52.02
C GLN A 479 12.70 66.38 -52.66
N LEU A 480 12.76 66.28 -53.98
CA LEU A 480 12.14 65.26 -54.80
C LEU A 480 13.11 64.07 -54.98
N ARG A 481 12.56 62.86 -55.03
CA ARG A 481 13.26 61.62 -55.39
C ARG A 481 12.45 60.93 -56.50
N TYR A 482 13.10 60.44 -57.55
CA TYR A 482 12.44 59.69 -58.62
C TYR A 482 13.30 58.56 -59.20
N PHE A 483 12.65 57.50 -59.67
CA PHE A 483 13.28 56.32 -60.27
C PHE A 483 12.33 55.63 -61.25
N ASP A 484 12.89 54.82 -62.16
CA ASP A 484 12.09 54.00 -63.08
C ASP A 484 11.39 52.88 -62.30
N LYS A 485 10.11 52.61 -62.58
CA LYS A 485 9.36 51.55 -61.89
C LYS A 485 9.98 50.15 -62.12
N SER A 486 10.76 49.94 -63.18
CA SER A 486 11.44 48.67 -63.44
C SER A 486 12.82 48.52 -62.78
N GLU A 487 13.33 49.55 -62.10
CA GLU A 487 14.62 49.51 -61.41
C GLU A 487 14.44 49.52 -59.88
N ASP A 488 15.45 49.03 -59.16
CA ASP A 488 15.47 49.08 -57.70
C ASP A 488 15.63 50.51 -57.17
N GLU A 489 15.10 50.76 -55.97
CA GLU A 489 15.03 52.09 -55.37
C GLU A 489 16.41 52.75 -55.13
N ASP A 490 17.50 51.97 -55.18
CA ASP A 490 18.88 52.44 -55.06
C ASP A 490 19.41 53.17 -56.31
N THR A 491 18.80 53.03 -57.50
CA THR A 491 19.18 53.83 -58.71
C THR A 491 18.44 55.17 -58.80
N SER A 492 17.90 55.67 -57.68
CA SER A 492 17.09 56.89 -57.67
C SER A 492 17.87 58.19 -57.89
N PHE A 493 17.28 59.08 -58.68
CA PHE A 493 17.72 60.46 -58.86
C PHE A 493 17.01 61.38 -57.87
N THR A 494 17.70 62.44 -57.42
CA THR A 494 17.12 63.45 -56.51
C THR A 494 17.25 64.85 -57.08
N LEU A 495 16.20 65.67 -56.90
CA LEU A 495 16.12 67.05 -57.35
C LEU A 495 15.59 67.92 -56.20
N THR A 496 16.25 69.02 -55.88
CA THR A 496 15.75 70.00 -54.90
C THR A 496 14.98 71.13 -55.58
N SER A 497 13.90 71.60 -54.95
CA SER A 497 13.15 72.79 -55.37
C SER A 497 12.86 73.68 -54.18
N GLU A 498 13.10 74.98 -54.32
CA GLU A 498 12.73 76.01 -53.35
C GLU A 498 11.23 76.33 -53.36
N THR A 499 10.51 75.83 -54.38
CA THR A 499 9.06 76.00 -54.55
C THR A 499 8.34 74.67 -54.51
N ASN A 500 7.02 74.70 -54.39
CA ASN A 500 6.17 73.51 -54.33
C ASN A 500 5.83 72.90 -55.72
N MET A 501 6.71 73.12 -56.70
CA MET A 501 6.62 72.60 -58.06
C MET A 501 8.02 72.25 -58.60
N ALA A 502 8.13 71.24 -59.45
CA ALA A 502 9.37 70.86 -60.13
C ALA A 502 9.10 70.22 -61.50
N THR A 503 9.98 70.49 -62.47
CA THR A 503 9.97 69.86 -63.81
C THR A 503 11.16 68.90 -63.93
N ILE A 504 10.87 67.65 -64.28
CA ILE A 504 11.85 66.59 -64.48
C ILE A 504 11.97 66.32 -65.99
N SER A 505 13.17 66.47 -66.54
CA SER A 505 13.48 66.27 -67.96
C SER A 505 14.36 65.03 -68.18
N SER A 506 14.63 64.70 -69.46
CA SER A 506 15.45 63.56 -69.88
C SER A 506 14.90 62.17 -69.48
N LEU A 507 13.58 62.06 -69.35
CA LEU A 507 12.90 60.79 -69.10
C LEU A 507 12.77 59.95 -70.39
N SER A 508 12.65 58.62 -70.26
CA SER A 508 12.47 57.70 -71.39
C SER A 508 11.01 57.66 -71.85
N PRO A 509 10.71 57.77 -73.16
CA PRO A 509 9.35 57.68 -73.69
C PRO A 509 8.61 56.40 -73.30
N GLY A 510 7.31 56.52 -73.04
CA GLY A 510 6.42 55.42 -72.65
C GLY A 510 6.67 54.78 -71.27
N LYS A 511 7.72 55.15 -70.54
CA LYS A 511 8.04 54.56 -69.22
C LYS A 511 7.25 55.16 -68.06
N ILE A 512 7.11 54.39 -66.98
CA ILE A 512 6.45 54.78 -65.72
C ILE A 512 7.54 55.07 -64.67
N TYR A 513 7.56 56.28 -64.15
CA TYR A 513 8.47 56.69 -63.08
C TYR A 513 7.73 56.82 -61.74
N ALA A 514 8.37 56.42 -60.65
CA ALA A 514 7.94 56.63 -59.29
C ALA A 514 8.53 57.94 -58.73
N PHE A 515 7.76 58.71 -57.98
CA PHE A 515 8.16 60.00 -57.42
C PHE A 515 7.77 60.11 -55.93
N GLN A 516 8.61 60.77 -55.13
CA GLN A 516 8.38 61.10 -53.72
C GLN A 516 8.92 62.49 -53.39
N VAL A 517 8.35 63.17 -52.40
CA VAL A 517 8.78 64.50 -51.95
C VAL A 517 8.87 64.61 -50.42
N ARG A 518 9.82 65.38 -49.91
CA ARG A 518 9.91 65.78 -48.48
C ARG A 518 10.25 67.25 -48.31
N ALA A 519 9.82 67.83 -47.20
CA ALA A 519 10.10 69.22 -46.81
C ALA A 519 11.21 69.31 -45.76
N ARG A 520 11.89 70.47 -45.66
CA ARG A 520 12.96 70.74 -44.67
C ARG A 520 12.67 71.95 -43.79
N THR A 521 12.95 71.85 -42.49
CA THR A 521 13.07 73.01 -41.57
C THR A 521 14.52 73.17 -41.10
N ALA A 522 14.79 74.18 -40.27
CA ALA A 522 16.09 74.34 -39.61
C ALA A 522 16.52 73.14 -38.73
N VAL A 523 15.58 72.28 -38.32
CA VAL A 523 15.85 71.05 -37.53
C VAL A 523 16.27 69.89 -38.44
N GLY A 524 15.75 69.82 -39.67
CA GLY A 524 16.07 68.74 -40.62
C GLY A 524 14.97 68.47 -41.64
N TYR A 525 15.17 67.42 -42.45
CA TYR A 525 14.16 66.92 -43.38
C TYR A 525 13.08 66.12 -42.65
N GLY A 526 11.82 66.36 -42.99
CA GLY A 526 10.71 65.45 -42.67
C GLY A 526 10.76 64.15 -43.49
N PRO A 527 9.86 63.19 -43.22
CA PRO A 527 9.75 61.96 -44.01
C PRO A 527 9.29 62.23 -45.44
N TYR A 528 9.65 61.33 -46.36
CA TYR A 528 9.15 61.34 -47.74
C TYR A 528 7.65 61.00 -47.80
N SER A 529 6.96 61.59 -48.78
CA SER A 529 5.60 61.21 -49.17
C SER A 529 5.53 59.75 -49.64
N GLY A 530 4.31 59.23 -49.74
CA GLY A 530 4.04 57.98 -50.47
C GLY A 530 4.54 58.06 -51.92
N LYS A 531 4.84 56.89 -52.51
CA LYS A 531 5.29 56.76 -53.90
C LYS A 531 4.12 57.02 -54.85
N MET A 532 4.25 57.99 -55.74
CA MET A 532 3.28 58.32 -56.78
C MET A 532 3.85 57.97 -58.16
N TYR A 533 3.04 57.38 -59.05
CA TYR A 533 3.51 56.86 -60.35
C TYR A 533 2.95 57.66 -61.53
N PHE A 534 3.82 58.11 -62.44
CA PHE A 534 3.43 58.88 -63.63
C PHE A 534 4.14 58.36 -64.90
N GLN A 535 3.47 58.42 -66.05
CA GLN A 535 3.94 57.86 -67.32
C GLN A 535 4.15 58.94 -68.39
N THR A 536 5.34 58.95 -69.00
CA THR A 536 5.68 59.75 -70.20
C THR A 536 4.90 59.32 -71.44
N LEU A 537 4.76 60.20 -72.43
CA LEU A 537 4.08 59.87 -73.69
C LEU A 537 4.90 58.89 -74.56
N VAL A 538 4.22 58.10 -75.39
CA VAL A 538 4.81 57.13 -76.32
C VAL A 538 5.08 57.81 -77.67
N GLY A 539 6.26 57.58 -78.27
CA GLY A 539 6.58 58.03 -79.64
C GLY A 539 5.97 57.12 -80.71
N GLY A 540 5.59 57.68 -81.87
CA GLY A 540 4.72 57.04 -82.85
C GLY A 540 5.28 55.82 -83.62
N GLU A 541 4.44 54.79 -83.70
CA GLU A 541 4.29 53.64 -84.63
C GLU A 541 5.42 53.24 -85.62
N ARG A 542 5.86 51.96 -85.54
CA ARG A 542 5.62 50.94 -86.61
C ARG A 542 5.99 49.47 -86.25
N SER A 543 5.24 48.54 -86.86
CA SER A 543 5.51 47.12 -87.22
C SER A 543 6.06 46.06 -86.23
N GLU A 544 5.18 45.11 -85.91
CA GLU A 544 5.21 43.66 -86.26
C GLU A 544 6.22 42.63 -85.67
N MET A 545 5.77 41.37 -85.76
CA MET A 545 6.41 40.06 -85.45
C MET A 545 6.63 39.71 -83.95
N VAL A 546 5.98 38.74 -83.28
CA VAL A 546 5.44 37.36 -83.56
C VAL A 546 6.35 36.25 -82.96
N GLN A 547 5.72 35.17 -82.41
CA GLN A 547 6.31 33.92 -81.85
C GLN A 547 7.10 34.04 -80.51
N ASP A 548 7.02 33.12 -79.53
CA ASP A 548 6.16 31.93 -79.34
C ASP A 548 6.04 31.45 -77.85
N ARG A 549 5.33 30.33 -77.61
CA ARG A 549 4.90 29.77 -76.31
C ARG A 549 5.84 28.74 -75.62
N LEU A 550 5.55 28.49 -74.33
CA LEU A 550 5.76 27.25 -73.52
C LEU A 550 5.18 25.97 -74.20
N PRO A 551 5.44 24.69 -73.78
CA PRO A 551 5.76 24.19 -72.40
C PRO A 551 6.64 22.89 -72.24
N LEU A 552 6.92 22.44 -70.98
CA LEU A 552 6.95 21.04 -70.41
C LEU A 552 7.75 19.86 -71.09
N ILE A 553 8.25 18.75 -70.46
CA ILE A 553 8.36 18.19 -69.07
C ILE A 553 9.61 17.22 -68.95
N VAL A 554 9.96 16.77 -67.72
CA VAL A 554 10.79 15.59 -67.29
C VAL A 554 12.33 15.65 -67.40
N GLY A 555 13.03 15.37 -66.27
CA GLY A 555 14.45 15.00 -66.24
C GLY A 555 15.08 15.00 -64.85
N SER A 556 15.22 13.82 -64.22
CA SER A 556 15.88 13.61 -62.93
C SER A 556 17.39 13.93 -62.93
N ALA A 557 17.97 14.29 -61.77
CA ALA A 557 18.87 13.38 -61.01
C ALA A 557 19.74 14.05 -59.92
N LEU A 558 20.00 13.26 -58.86
CA LEU A 558 21.21 13.22 -58.01
C LEU A 558 21.59 14.44 -57.13
N GLY A 559 21.53 14.21 -55.82
CA GLY A 559 22.15 15.06 -54.79
C GLY A 559 21.89 14.61 -53.33
N GLY A 560 20.78 13.90 -53.08
CA GLY A 560 20.26 13.67 -51.72
C GLY A 560 20.58 12.35 -51.01
N LEU A 561 21.51 11.50 -51.53
CA LEU A 561 21.70 10.13 -51.01
C LEU A 561 23.01 9.90 -50.21
N ALA A 562 23.99 10.81 -50.27
CA ALA A 562 25.23 10.68 -49.50
C ALA A 562 25.07 11.08 -48.01
N PHE A 563 24.17 12.03 -47.70
CA PHE A 563 24.08 12.61 -46.35
C PHE A 563 23.26 11.77 -45.36
N MET A 564 22.26 11.02 -45.84
CA MET A 564 21.39 10.19 -45.00
C MET A 564 22.09 8.95 -44.42
N VAL A 565 23.09 8.40 -45.12
CA VAL A 565 23.84 7.22 -44.66
C VAL A 565 24.78 7.56 -43.49
N ILE A 566 25.39 8.75 -43.51
CA ILE A 566 26.33 9.19 -42.46
C ILE A 566 25.57 9.49 -41.15
N ALA A 567 24.38 10.10 -41.23
CA ALA A 567 23.54 10.36 -40.06
C ALA A 567 23.09 9.08 -39.34
N ALA A 568 22.74 8.02 -40.08
CA ALA A 568 22.31 6.74 -39.50
C ALA A 568 23.42 6.04 -38.70
N ILE A 569 24.67 6.09 -39.18
CA ILE A 569 25.83 5.47 -38.51
C ILE A 569 26.17 6.22 -37.21
N ALA A 570 26.07 7.55 -37.19
CA ALA A 570 26.32 8.36 -35.99
C ALA A 570 25.30 8.08 -34.87
N ILE A 571 24.03 7.90 -35.20
CA ILE A 571 22.96 7.61 -34.22
C ILE A 571 23.15 6.20 -33.60
N LEU A 572 23.51 5.20 -34.40
CA LEU A 572 23.82 3.86 -33.91
C LEU A 572 25.04 3.84 -32.95
N ALA A 573 26.08 4.62 -33.25
CA ALA A 573 27.28 4.72 -32.41
C ALA A 573 27.00 5.34 -31.02
N ILE A 574 26.01 6.23 -30.90
CA ILE A 574 25.65 6.89 -29.64
C ILE A 574 24.81 5.97 -28.75
N VAL A 575 23.84 5.24 -29.32
CA VAL A 575 22.98 4.31 -28.57
C VAL A 575 23.80 3.19 -27.91
N PHE A 576 24.77 2.62 -28.62
CA PHE A 576 25.66 1.56 -28.09
C PHE A 576 26.66 2.03 -27.02
N LYS A 577 26.86 3.35 -26.83
CA LYS A 577 27.84 3.87 -25.86
C LYS A 577 27.25 4.15 -24.46
N SER A 578 25.93 4.07 -24.29
CA SER A 578 25.26 4.35 -23.00
C SER A 578 25.09 3.14 -22.08
N LYS A 579 25.31 1.91 -22.57
CA LYS A 579 24.98 0.66 -21.85
C LYS A 579 26.18 -0.24 -21.54
N ARG A 580 27.31 0.35 -21.10
CA ARG A 580 28.48 -0.43 -20.65
C ARG A 580 29.20 0.23 -19.46
N ARG A 581 28.77 -0.14 -18.25
CA ARG A 581 29.51 0.08 -17.00
C ARG A 581 29.21 -1.05 -16.00
N GLU A 582 29.67 -2.24 -16.36
CA GLU A 582 29.74 -3.40 -15.46
C GLU A 582 31.21 -3.76 -15.21
N THR A 583 31.48 -4.31 -14.03
CA THR A 583 32.83 -4.50 -13.46
C THR A 583 33.52 -5.77 -13.95
N PRO A 584 34.86 -5.78 -14.07
CA PRO A 584 35.59 -6.92 -14.61
C PRO A 584 35.79 -8.02 -13.55
N TYR A 585 34.88 -9.00 -13.52
CA TYR A 585 35.11 -10.29 -12.84
C TYR A 585 34.41 -11.50 -13.51
N THR A 586 33.50 -11.28 -14.46
CA THR A 586 32.63 -12.33 -15.04
C THR A 586 33.27 -13.19 -16.15
N ASP A 587 34.50 -12.91 -16.58
CA ASP A 587 35.13 -13.59 -17.73
C ASP A 587 35.48 -15.07 -17.49
N ARG A 588 35.60 -15.55 -16.24
CA ARG A 588 35.93 -16.96 -15.97
C ARG A 588 34.73 -17.90 -15.97
N LEU A 589 33.53 -17.44 -15.66
CA LEU A 589 32.32 -18.27 -15.67
C LEU A 589 31.72 -18.41 -17.08
N GLN A 590 31.84 -17.36 -17.91
CA GLN A 590 31.40 -17.34 -19.30
C GLN A 590 31.99 -18.51 -20.12
N GLN A 591 33.21 -18.95 -19.78
CA GLN A 591 33.94 -19.98 -20.52
C GLN A 591 33.43 -21.41 -20.27
N TYR A 592 32.67 -21.65 -19.19
CA TYR A 592 32.02 -22.94 -18.91
C TYR A 592 30.60 -23.03 -19.50
N ILE A 593 29.91 -21.91 -19.68
CA ILE A 593 28.53 -21.84 -20.15
C ILE A 593 28.44 -22.01 -21.69
N SER A 594 29.50 -21.71 -22.44
CA SER A 594 29.48 -21.70 -23.91
C SER A 594 29.49 -23.08 -24.62
N THR A 595 29.60 -24.21 -23.92
CA THR A 595 29.70 -25.55 -24.56
C THR A 595 28.38 -26.30 -24.78
N ARG A 596 27.23 -25.78 -24.32
CA ARG A 596 25.89 -26.27 -24.74
C ARG A 596 24.95 -25.09 -25.03
N GLY A 597 24.93 -24.69 -26.30
CA GLY A 597 24.23 -23.48 -26.74
C GLY A 597 22.72 -23.55 -26.64
N LEU A 598 22.17 -22.82 -25.67
CA LEU A 598 20.84 -22.20 -25.61
C LEU A 598 20.89 -21.27 -24.39
N GLY A 599 20.56 -19.98 -24.55
CA GLY A 599 20.75 -18.95 -23.51
C GLY A 599 19.76 -19.01 -22.33
N VAL A 600 19.51 -20.21 -21.80
CA VAL A 600 18.60 -20.48 -20.69
C VAL A 600 19.40 -20.42 -19.39
N LYS A 601 18.93 -19.61 -18.43
CA LYS A 601 19.47 -19.59 -17.06
C LYS A 601 18.96 -20.84 -16.34
N TYR A 602 19.86 -21.71 -15.88
CA TYR A 602 19.51 -22.88 -15.08
C TYR A 602 19.81 -22.61 -13.60
N TYR A 603 19.05 -23.24 -12.70
CA TYR A 603 19.42 -23.34 -11.29
C TYR A 603 20.72 -24.14 -11.14
N ILE A 604 21.62 -23.66 -10.27
CA ILE A 604 22.86 -24.33 -9.87
C ILE A 604 22.70 -24.69 -8.38
N ASP A 605 22.84 -25.97 -8.04
CA ASP A 605 22.73 -26.40 -6.65
C ASP A 605 23.95 -25.89 -5.83
N PRO A 606 23.75 -25.11 -4.75
CA PRO A 606 24.84 -24.65 -3.90
C PRO A 606 25.65 -25.80 -3.28
N SER A 607 25.12 -27.03 -3.22
CA SER A 607 25.87 -28.20 -2.76
C SER A 607 27.01 -28.61 -3.71
N THR A 608 27.11 -28.03 -4.91
CA THR A 608 28.25 -28.22 -5.82
C THR A 608 29.49 -27.41 -5.44
N TYR A 609 29.39 -26.51 -4.46
CA TYR A 609 30.50 -25.70 -3.95
C TYR A 609 31.04 -26.31 -2.65
N GLU A 610 32.37 -26.43 -2.55
CA GLU A 610 33.03 -26.91 -1.31
C GLU A 610 32.91 -25.90 -0.15
N ASP A 611 32.97 -24.59 -0.46
CA ASP A 611 32.74 -23.49 0.49
C ASP A 611 31.40 -22.79 0.19
N PRO A 612 30.37 -22.88 1.04
CA PRO A 612 29.11 -22.15 0.82
C PRO A 612 29.25 -20.62 0.94
N ASN A 613 30.36 -20.09 1.47
CA ASN A 613 30.65 -18.67 1.35
C ASN A 613 31.02 -18.29 -0.11
N GLU A 614 31.43 -19.25 -0.96
CA GLU A 614 31.63 -19.04 -2.40
C GLU A 614 30.30 -18.95 -3.14
N ALA A 615 29.39 -19.90 -2.93
CA ALA A 615 28.03 -19.84 -3.46
C ALA A 615 27.29 -18.55 -3.04
N ILE A 616 27.45 -18.12 -1.78
CA ILE A 616 26.95 -16.82 -1.31
C ILE A 616 27.58 -15.65 -2.06
N ARG A 617 28.90 -15.65 -2.31
CA ARG A 617 29.57 -14.56 -3.05
C ARG A 617 29.12 -14.47 -4.51
N GLU A 618 28.69 -15.58 -5.11
CA GLU A 618 28.20 -15.62 -6.49
C GLU A 618 26.71 -15.23 -6.60
N PHE A 619 25.86 -15.76 -5.72
CA PHE A 619 24.39 -15.62 -5.86
C PHE A 619 23.76 -14.58 -4.93
N ALA A 620 24.40 -14.19 -3.83
CA ALA A 620 23.84 -13.27 -2.84
C ALA A 620 24.66 -11.97 -2.70
N LYS A 621 23.94 -10.88 -2.45
CA LYS A 621 24.56 -9.56 -2.22
C LYS A 621 24.91 -9.39 -0.74
N GLU A 622 26.17 -9.16 -0.42
CA GLU A 622 26.56 -8.74 0.93
C GLU A 622 26.04 -7.31 1.24
N ILE A 623 25.39 -7.16 2.38
CA ILE A 623 24.86 -5.91 2.94
C ILE A 623 25.75 -5.49 4.12
N ASP A 624 26.09 -4.21 4.19
CA ASP A 624 26.75 -3.66 5.39
C ASP A 624 25.72 -3.53 6.53
N VAL A 625 26.08 -4.04 7.71
CA VAL A 625 25.22 -4.06 8.89
C VAL A 625 24.74 -2.66 9.30
N SER A 626 25.50 -1.60 9.01
CA SER A 626 25.09 -0.21 9.29
C SER A 626 23.88 0.28 8.47
N PHE A 627 23.51 -0.42 7.40
CA PHE A 627 22.29 -0.15 6.62
C PHE A 627 21.07 -0.94 7.08
N VAL A 628 21.23 -1.87 8.04
CA VAL A 628 20.18 -2.74 8.56
C VAL A 628 19.78 -2.29 9.96
N LYS A 629 18.49 -2.04 10.17
CA LYS A 629 17.92 -1.77 11.49
C LYS A 629 16.88 -2.84 11.82
N ILE A 630 17.18 -3.69 12.79
CA ILE A 630 16.22 -4.64 13.37
C ILE A 630 15.27 -3.85 14.29
N GLU A 631 13.96 -4.08 14.20
CA GLU A 631 12.96 -3.37 15.02
C GLU A 631 12.21 -4.30 15.99
N GLU A 632 11.62 -5.41 15.51
CA GLU A 632 10.86 -6.36 16.35
C GLU A 632 11.00 -7.82 15.88
N VAL A 633 10.75 -8.79 16.75
CA VAL A 633 10.72 -10.23 16.40
C VAL A 633 9.30 -10.60 15.96
N ILE A 634 9.17 -11.06 14.71
CA ILE A 634 7.89 -11.45 14.09
C ILE A 634 7.67 -12.97 14.05
N GLY A 635 8.70 -13.76 14.35
CA GLY A 635 8.58 -15.22 14.45
C GLY A 635 9.88 -15.91 14.85
N SER A 636 9.79 -17.21 15.12
CA SER A 636 10.94 -18.06 15.44
C SER A 636 10.96 -19.28 14.52
N GLY A 637 12.04 -19.47 13.78
CA GLY A 637 12.29 -20.65 12.96
C GLY A 637 13.37 -21.56 13.54
N GLU A 638 13.70 -22.61 12.79
CA GLU A 638 14.73 -23.61 13.09
C GLU A 638 16.07 -22.94 13.46
N PHE A 639 16.61 -22.13 12.53
CA PHE A 639 17.92 -21.48 12.66
C PHE A 639 17.96 -20.27 13.61
N GLY A 640 16.82 -19.64 13.92
CA GLY A 640 16.80 -18.38 14.68
C GLY A 640 15.52 -17.58 14.59
N GLU A 641 15.61 -16.34 15.03
CA GLU A 641 14.49 -15.39 15.05
C GLU A 641 14.35 -14.73 13.69
N VAL A 642 13.11 -14.63 13.22
CA VAL A 642 12.73 -13.79 12.07
C VAL A 642 12.26 -12.47 12.65
N CYS A 643 12.93 -11.39 12.25
CA CYS A 643 12.66 -10.05 12.72
C CYS A 643 12.10 -9.17 11.59
N PHE A 644 11.17 -8.28 11.92
CA PHE A 644 10.87 -7.13 11.09
C PHE A 644 11.95 -6.07 11.28
N GLY A 645 12.30 -5.39 10.20
CA GLY A 645 13.27 -4.32 10.23
C GLY A 645 13.23 -3.45 8.99
N ARG A 646 14.23 -2.58 8.91
CA ARG A 646 14.39 -1.60 7.83
C ARG A 646 15.76 -1.70 7.19
N LEU A 647 15.78 -1.61 5.87
CA LEU A 647 16.98 -1.57 5.07
C LEU A 647 17.09 -0.20 4.39
N LYS A 648 18.24 0.47 4.55
CA LYS A 648 18.52 1.78 3.95
C LYS A 648 19.79 1.75 3.10
N PRO A 649 19.72 1.26 1.84
CA PRO A 649 20.89 1.17 0.98
C PRO A 649 21.43 2.56 0.59
N PRO A 650 22.74 2.69 0.30
CA PRO A 650 23.33 3.93 -0.20
C PRO A 650 22.56 4.51 -1.40
N GLY A 651 22.16 5.78 -1.29
CA GLY A 651 21.44 6.49 -2.35
C GLY A 651 20.00 6.05 -2.59
N LYS A 652 19.43 5.14 -1.79
CA LYS A 652 18.03 4.73 -1.86
C LYS A 652 17.24 5.17 -0.63
N ARG A 653 15.91 5.18 -0.74
CA ARG A 653 15.01 5.34 0.42
C ARG A 653 15.08 4.10 1.30
N GLU A 654 14.77 4.29 2.57
CA GLU A 654 14.56 3.21 3.54
C GLU A 654 13.27 2.44 3.20
N TYR A 655 13.28 1.12 3.36
CA TYR A 655 12.12 0.25 3.16
C TYR A 655 12.10 -0.95 4.12
N MET A 656 10.92 -1.56 4.24
CA MET A 656 10.65 -2.68 5.16
C MET A 656 11.24 -3.99 4.63
N VAL A 657 11.83 -4.77 5.54
CA VAL A 657 12.45 -6.08 5.25
C VAL A 657 12.16 -7.09 6.36
N ALA A 658 12.16 -8.37 5.99
CA ALA A 658 12.24 -9.46 6.95
C ALA A 658 13.70 -9.90 7.10
N ILE A 659 14.15 -10.13 8.33
CA ILE A 659 15.53 -10.40 8.69
C ILE A 659 15.57 -11.72 9.46
N LYS A 660 15.97 -12.80 8.79
CA LYS A 660 16.22 -14.10 9.43
C LYS A 660 17.61 -14.03 10.07
N THR A 661 17.70 -14.28 11.38
CA THR A 661 18.97 -14.27 12.13
C THR A 661 19.42 -15.71 12.43
N LEU A 662 20.73 -15.94 12.55
CA LEU A 662 21.29 -17.23 12.97
C LEU A 662 21.69 -17.18 14.46
N LYS A 663 21.16 -18.11 15.27
CA LYS A 663 21.38 -18.18 16.75
C LYS A 663 22.87 -18.26 17.11
N ALA A 664 23.26 -17.63 18.22
CA ALA A 664 24.60 -17.81 18.77
C ALA A 664 24.85 -19.27 19.18
N GLY A 665 26.03 -19.81 18.88
CA GLY A 665 26.39 -21.21 19.18
C GLY A 665 25.97 -22.24 18.12
N TYR A 666 25.63 -21.81 16.90
CA TYR A 666 25.34 -22.70 15.77
C TYR A 666 26.49 -23.67 15.45
N THR A 667 26.16 -24.84 14.88
CA THR A 667 27.15 -25.74 14.26
C THR A 667 27.53 -25.27 12.84
N ASP A 668 28.70 -25.66 12.33
CA ASP A 668 29.06 -25.33 10.95
C ASP A 668 28.07 -25.95 9.94
N GLU A 669 27.47 -27.10 10.24
CA GLU A 669 26.37 -27.68 9.45
C GLU A 669 25.16 -26.73 9.39
N GLN A 670 24.63 -26.27 10.52
CA GLN A 670 23.53 -25.30 10.58
C GLN A 670 23.85 -23.99 9.85
N ARG A 671 25.12 -23.54 9.90
CA ARG A 671 25.58 -22.38 9.12
C ARG A 671 25.54 -22.65 7.62
N ARG A 672 26.00 -23.83 7.18
CA ARG A 672 26.00 -24.21 5.75
C ARG A 672 24.57 -24.30 5.22
N GLU A 673 23.66 -24.89 5.97
CA GLU A 673 22.23 -24.98 5.64
C GLU A 673 21.59 -23.58 5.51
N PHE A 674 21.81 -22.72 6.51
CA PHE A 674 21.32 -21.34 6.52
C PHE A 674 21.84 -20.53 5.33
N LEU A 675 23.14 -20.63 5.01
CA LEU A 675 23.71 -19.94 3.85
C LEU A 675 23.27 -20.56 2.52
N SER A 676 22.99 -21.87 2.47
CA SER A 676 22.45 -22.54 1.28
C SER A 676 21.08 -21.98 0.90
N GLU A 677 20.19 -21.78 1.89
CA GLU A 677 18.86 -21.17 1.70
C GLU A 677 18.94 -19.80 1.00
N ALA A 678 19.85 -18.92 1.46
CA ALA A 678 20.11 -17.65 0.80
C ALA A 678 20.77 -17.78 -0.59
N SER A 679 21.65 -18.76 -0.78
CA SER A 679 22.28 -19.03 -2.08
C SER A 679 21.28 -19.52 -3.13
N ILE A 680 20.23 -20.24 -2.70
CA ILE A 680 19.10 -20.64 -3.56
C ILE A 680 18.26 -19.41 -3.91
N MET A 681 17.81 -18.64 -2.90
CA MET A 681 16.98 -17.45 -3.11
C MET A 681 17.65 -16.41 -4.01
N GLY A 682 18.97 -16.22 -3.91
CA GLY A 682 19.74 -15.27 -4.72
C GLY A 682 19.74 -15.57 -6.23
N GLN A 683 19.44 -16.80 -6.64
CA GLN A 683 19.37 -17.18 -8.06
C GLN A 683 18.03 -16.78 -8.72
N PHE A 684 16.99 -16.47 -7.93
CA PHE A 684 15.62 -16.28 -8.38
C PHE A 684 15.18 -14.82 -8.39
N GLU A 685 14.50 -14.41 -9.46
CA GLU A 685 13.90 -13.08 -9.60
C GLU A 685 12.56 -13.18 -10.33
N HIS A 686 11.46 -13.19 -9.57
CA HIS A 686 10.10 -13.27 -10.12
C HIS A 686 9.07 -12.62 -9.17
N PRO A 687 8.03 -11.91 -9.65
CA PRO A 687 7.05 -11.23 -8.78
C PRO A 687 6.30 -12.13 -7.79
N ASN A 688 6.19 -13.43 -8.07
CA ASN A 688 5.53 -14.43 -7.22
C ASN A 688 6.51 -15.42 -6.56
N VAL A 689 7.78 -15.05 -6.42
CA VAL A 689 8.79 -15.78 -5.64
C VAL A 689 9.39 -14.78 -4.64
N ILE A 690 9.64 -15.19 -3.40
CA ILE A 690 10.18 -14.31 -2.38
C ILE A 690 11.59 -13.84 -2.79
N ARG A 691 11.83 -12.53 -2.74
CA ARG A 691 13.07 -11.91 -3.20
C ARG A 691 14.04 -11.68 -2.04
N LEU A 692 15.27 -12.14 -2.25
CA LEU A 692 16.42 -11.80 -1.42
C LEU A 692 16.85 -10.35 -1.67
N GLU A 693 17.00 -9.56 -0.61
CA GLU A 693 17.65 -8.24 -0.65
C GLU A 693 19.18 -8.37 -0.54
N GLY A 694 19.62 -9.34 0.25
CA GLY A 694 21.02 -9.70 0.46
C GLY A 694 21.23 -10.46 1.78
N VAL A 695 22.49 -10.61 2.14
CA VAL A 695 22.94 -11.29 3.36
C VAL A 695 23.91 -10.41 4.14
N VAL A 696 24.05 -10.65 5.44
CA VAL A 696 25.12 -10.08 6.26
C VAL A 696 25.92 -11.25 6.82
N THR A 697 27.12 -11.46 6.28
CA THR A 697 28.01 -12.58 6.65
C THR A 697 29.29 -12.11 7.34
N LYS A 698 29.69 -10.85 7.12
CA LYS A 698 30.91 -10.24 7.69
C LYS A 698 30.78 -9.77 9.15
N SER A 699 29.58 -9.84 9.74
CA SER A 699 29.33 -9.47 11.14
C SER A 699 28.48 -10.52 11.85
N ARG A 700 28.26 -10.35 13.17
CA ARG A 700 27.40 -11.21 13.98
C ARG A 700 26.22 -10.40 14.54
N PRO A 701 24.99 -10.93 14.55
CA PRO A 701 24.58 -12.24 14.00
C PRO A 701 24.68 -12.31 12.48
N VAL A 702 24.78 -13.52 11.93
CA VAL A 702 24.66 -13.73 10.47
C VAL A 702 23.19 -13.56 10.10
N MET A 703 22.91 -12.85 9.01
CA MET A 703 21.54 -12.48 8.62
C MET A 703 21.24 -12.77 7.15
N ILE A 704 20.01 -13.18 6.89
CA ILE A 704 19.40 -13.22 5.55
C ILE A 704 18.31 -12.15 5.54
N VAL A 705 18.36 -11.25 4.55
CA VAL A 705 17.43 -10.13 4.43
C VAL A 705 16.58 -10.33 3.18
N THR A 706 15.27 -10.48 3.35
CA THR A 706 14.30 -10.59 2.26
C THR A 706 13.34 -9.40 2.28
N GLU A 707 12.55 -9.24 1.22
CA GLU A 707 11.40 -8.33 1.28
C GLU A 707 10.43 -8.73 2.40
N PHE A 708 9.75 -7.74 3.00
CA PHE A 708 8.73 -7.97 4.01
C PHE A 708 7.37 -8.27 3.37
N MET A 709 6.59 -9.16 4.00
CA MET A 709 5.30 -9.64 3.51
C MET A 709 4.27 -9.46 4.63
N GLU A 710 3.50 -8.36 4.55
CA GLU A 710 2.76 -7.81 5.70
C GLU A 710 1.66 -8.71 6.26
N ASN A 711 1.15 -9.65 5.47
CA ASN A 711 0.07 -10.55 5.85
C ASN A 711 0.57 -11.96 6.28
N GLY A 712 1.89 -12.18 6.36
CA GLY A 712 2.46 -13.46 6.80
C GLY A 712 2.19 -14.64 5.86
N SER A 713 2.03 -15.84 6.42
CA SER A 713 1.75 -17.06 5.64
C SER A 713 0.30 -17.15 5.19
N LEU A 714 0.08 -17.64 3.96
CA LEU A 714 -1.23 -17.70 3.31
C LEU A 714 -2.23 -18.56 4.08
N ASP A 715 -1.79 -19.68 4.68
CA ASP A 715 -2.67 -20.57 5.45
C ASP A 715 -3.28 -19.87 6.68
N SER A 716 -2.47 -19.10 7.41
CA SER A 716 -2.91 -18.34 8.58
C SER A 716 -3.70 -17.10 8.16
N PHE A 717 -3.30 -16.44 7.08
CA PHE A 717 -4.01 -15.32 6.49
C PHE A 717 -5.43 -15.70 6.03
N LEU A 718 -5.59 -16.85 5.38
CA LEU A 718 -6.90 -17.36 4.94
C LEU A 718 -7.81 -17.67 6.13
N ARG A 719 -7.32 -18.38 7.15
CA ARG A 719 -8.11 -18.72 8.36
C ARG A 719 -8.54 -17.47 9.15
N GLN A 720 -7.71 -16.42 9.18
CA GLN A 720 -8.09 -15.14 9.80
C GLN A 720 -9.11 -14.32 8.97
N LYS A 721 -9.35 -14.71 7.72
CA LYS A 721 -10.16 -14.01 6.73
C LYS A 721 -11.21 -14.93 6.09
N GLU A 722 -11.66 -15.94 6.83
CA GLU A 722 -12.64 -16.92 6.37
C GLU A 722 -13.90 -16.23 5.81
N GLY A 723 -14.31 -16.61 4.59
CA GLY A 723 -15.44 -16.03 3.88
C GLY A 723 -15.27 -14.58 3.38
N GLN A 724 -14.15 -13.90 3.66
CA GLN A 724 -13.98 -12.46 3.35
C GLN A 724 -13.44 -12.18 1.93
N PHE A 725 -13.04 -13.20 1.17
CA PHE A 725 -12.51 -13.03 -0.18
C PHE A 725 -13.54 -13.40 -1.26
N SER A 726 -13.64 -12.55 -2.29
CA SER A 726 -14.35 -12.94 -3.50
C SER A 726 -13.63 -14.09 -4.21
N MET A 727 -14.40 -14.92 -4.92
CA MET A 727 -13.85 -16.00 -5.76
C MET A 727 -12.74 -15.50 -6.71
N LEU A 728 -12.87 -14.29 -7.25
CA LEU A 728 -11.86 -13.74 -8.15
C LEU A 728 -10.53 -13.42 -7.44
N GLN A 729 -10.57 -13.01 -6.16
CA GLN A 729 -9.36 -12.81 -5.35
C GLN A 729 -8.67 -14.14 -5.04
N LEU A 730 -9.42 -15.17 -4.64
CA LEU A 730 -8.88 -16.52 -4.39
C LEU A 730 -8.23 -17.10 -5.67
N VAL A 731 -8.89 -16.99 -6.83
CA VAL A 731 -8.30 -17.37 -8.13
C VAL A 731 -7.07 -16.54 -8.47
N GLY A 732 -7.04 -15.25 -8.10
CA GLY A 732 -5.88 -14.38 -8.23
C GLY A 732 -4.67 -14.84 -7.41
N MET A 733 -4.89 -15.25 -6.15
CA MET A 733 -3.87 -15.83 -5.27
C MET A 733 -3.28 -17.11 -5.88
N LEU A 734 -4.15 -18.05 -6.30
CA LEU A 734 -3.76 -19.29 -6.98
C LEU A 734 -2.95 -19.03 -8.24
N ARG A 735 -3.40 -18.10 -9.09
CA ARG A 735 -2.71 -17.71 -10.31
C ARG A 735 -1.32 -17.13 -10.02
N GLY A 736 -1.17 -16.37 -8.93
CA GLY A 736 0.13 -15.90 -8.46
C GLY A 736 1.07 -17.04 -8.10
N ILE A 737 0.62 -17.96 -7.25
CA ILE A 737 1.40 -19.15 -6.84
C ILE A 737 1.81 -19.98 -8.06
N ALA A 738 0.87 -20.27 -8.97
CA ALA A 738 1.14 -21.02 -10.19
C ALA A 738 2.17 -20.33 -11.11
N ALA A 739 2.16 -19.00 -11.17
CA ALA A 739 3.14 -18.24 -11.94
C ALA A 739 4.55 -18.31 -11.32
N GLY A 740 4.66 -18.28 -9.98
CA GLY A 740 5.91 -18.51 -9.26
C GLY A 740 6.45 -19.92 -9.48
N MET A 741 5.60 -20.94 -9.36
CA MET A 741 6.00 -22.33 -9.59
C MET A 741 6.33 -22.65 -11.04
N ARG A 742 5.68 -21.99 -12.02
CA ARG A 742 6.08 -22.05 -13.42
C ARG A 742 7.52 -21.56 -13.59
N TYR A 743 7.84 -20.38 -13.05
CA TYR A 743 9.19 -19.82 -13.11
C TYR A 743 10.24 -20.74 -12.47
N LEU A 744 9.96 -21.32 -11.29
CA LEU A 744 10.87 -22.27 -10.66
C LEU A 744 11.05 -23.53 -11.52
N SER A 745 9.98 -24.07 -12.10
CA SER A 745 10.08 -25.22 -13.01
C SER A 745 10.83 -24.90 -14.31
N ASP A 746 10.71 -23.68 -14.84
CA ASP A 746 11.45 -23.23 -16.03
C ASP A 746 12.96 -23.09 -15.74
N MET A 747 13.31 -22.76 -14.48
CA MET A 747 14.68 -22.78 -13.95
C MET A 747 15.20 -24.20 -13.63
N ASN A 748 14.40 -25.26 -13.87
CA ASN A 748 14.64 -26.65 -13.44
C ASN A 748 14.75 -26.85 -11.91
N TYR A 749 14.18 -25.95 -11.11
CA TYR A 749 14.11 -26.08 -9.66
C TYR A 749 12.84 -26.83 -9.22
N VAL A 750 12.97 -27.70 -8.21
CA VAL A 750 11.86 -28.47 -7.61
C VAL A 750 11.77 -28.08 -6.13
N HIS A 751 10.60 -27.61 -5.71
CA HIS A 751 10.35 -27.04 -4.38
C HIS A 751 10.20 -28.08 -3.29
N ARG A 752 9.58 -29.23 -3.58
CA ARG A 752 9.41 -30.41 -2.71
C ARG A 752 8.51 -30.24 -1.47
N ASP A 753 8.40 -29.02 -0.92
CA ASP A 753 7.43 -28.67 0.13
C ASP A 753 6.59 -27.44 -0.25
N LEU A 754 5.82 -27.56 -1.33
CA LEU A 754 4.84 -26.56 -1.71
C LEU A 754 3.54 -26.75 -0.92
N ALA A 755 3.25 -25.83 0.00
CA ALA A 755 2.07 -25.84 0.87
C ALA A 755 1.64 -24.38 1.17
N ALA A 756 0.38 -24.14 1.55
CA ALA A 756 -0.09 -22.78 1.84
C ALA A 756 0.70 -22.07 2.95
N ARG A 757 1.22 -22.81 3.93
CA ARG A 757 2.14 -22.29 4.98
C ARG A 757 3.46 -21.72 4.45
N ASN A 758 3.92 -22.17 3.29
CA ASN A 758 5.16 -21.76 2.63
C ASN A 758 4.92 -20.72 1.52
N ILE A 759 3.69 -20.19 1.43
CA ILE A 759 3.35 -19.04 0.58
C ILE A 759 3.20 -17.82 1.48
N LEU A 760 3.90 -16.73 1.18
CA LEU A 760 3.77 -15.46 1.89
C LEU A 760 2.85 -14.50 1.13
N VAL A 761 2.13 -13.64 1.85
CA VAL A 761 1.16 -12.68 1.30
C VAL A 761 1.53 -11.26 1.69
N ASN A 762 1.51 -10.33 0.74
CA ASN A 762 1.73 -8.91 0.99
C ASN A 762 0.41 -8.12 1.14
N SER A 763 0.52 -6.84 1.50
CA SER A 763 -0.61 -5.90 1.67
C SER A 763 -1.55 -5.81 0.45
N ASN A 764 -1.07 -6.14 -0.76
CA ASN A 764 -1.82 -6.10 -2.01
C ASN A 764 -2.36 -7.49 -2.44
N LEU A 765 -2.41 -8.46 -1.51
CA LEU A 765 -2.82 -9.86 -1.75
C LEU A 765 -1.93 -10.63 -2.75
N VAL A 766 -0.72 -10.14 -3.05
CA VAL A 766 0.23 -10.84 -3.92
C VAL A 766 0.85 -11.99 -3.13
N CYS A 767 0.58 -13.20 -3.57
CA CYS A 767 1.17 -14.43 -3.05
C CYS A 767 2.57 -14.66 -3.64
N LYS A 768 3.54 -15.02 -2.80
CA LYS A 768 4.90 -15.38 -3.19
C LYS A 768 5.32 -16.73 -2.61
N VAL A 769 5.89 -17.58 -3.45
CA VAL A 769 6.50 -18.85 -3.05
C VAL A 769 7.76 -18.60 -2.22
N SER A 770 7.90 -19.32 -1.10
CA SER A 770 8.98 -19.14 -0.11
C SER A 770 9.33 -20.46 0.58
N ASP A 771 10.33 -20.43 1.48
CA ASP A 771 10.91 -21.57 2.19
C ASP A 771 11.55 -22.64 1.28
N PHE A 772 12.85 -22.44 1.02
CA PHE A 772 13.66 -23.32 0.17
C PHE A 772 14.54 -24.30 0.97
N GLY A 773 14.38 -24.38 2.30
CA GLY A 773 15.28 -25.11 3.20
C GLY A 773 15.35 -26.63 3.00
N LEU A 774 14.42 -27.22 2.25
CA LEU A 774 14.28 -28.67 2.02
C LEU A 774 14.84 -29.15 0.67
N SER A 775 15.45 -28.27 -0.13
CA SER A 775 16.15 -28.67 -1.35
C SER A 775 17.56 -29.21 -1.04
N ARG A 776 17.68 -30.55 -1.01
CA ARG A 776 18.98 -31.25 -0.93
C ARG A 776 19.08 -32.31 -2.01
N PHE A 777 20.27 -32.52 -2.55
CA PHE A 777 20.50 -33.55 -3.55
C PHE A 777 20.16 -34.95 -3.01
N LEU A 778 19.67 -35.83 -3.88
CA LEU A 778 19.58 -37.27 -3.59
C LEU A 778 20.82 -37.92 -4.20
N GLU A 779 21.64 -38.58 -3.38
CA GLU A 779 22.77 -39.34 -3.90
C GLU A 779 22.27 -40.54 -4.70
N ASP A 780 22.56 -40.54 -6.01
CA ASP A 780 22.08 -41.51 -6.98
C ASP A 780 22.97 -42.78 -6.98
N ASP A 781 23.08 -43.42 -5.81
CA ASP A 781 23.92 -44.62 -5.64
C ASP A 781 23.09 -45.90 -5.83
N ALA A 782 22.97 -46.33 -7.08
CA ALA A 782 22.07 -47.40 -7.54
C ALA A 782 22.49 -48.84 -7.13
N SER A 783 23.30 -48.99 -6.08
CA SER A 783 24.04 -50.23 -5.76
C SER A 783 23.57 -50.99 -4.52
N ASN A 784 22.65 -50.44 -3.70
CA ASN A 784 22.30 -51.05 -2.41
C ASN A 784 20.78 -51.03 -2.09
N PRO A 785 20.03 -52.12 -2.36
CA PRO A 785 18.58 -52.18 -2.19
C PRO A 785 18.15 -52.55 -0.75
N THR A 786 18.89 -52.12 0.27
CA THR A 786 18.65 -52.52 1.67
C THR A 786 18.12 -51.36 2.50
N TYR A 787 16.97 -51.60 3.14
CA TYR A 787 16.22 -50.66 3.98
C TYR A 787 17.06 -50.03 5.12
N THR A 788 16.91 -48.70 5.29
CA THR A 788 17.13 -47.84 6.48
C THR A 788 18.26 -46.79 6.45
N GLY A 789 17.83 -45.52 6.57
CA GLY A 789 18.40 -44.55 7.52
C GLY A 789 19.80 -43.98 7.31
N ALA A 790 19.96 -43.04 6.38
CA ALA A 790 20.89 -41.91 6.52
C ALA A 790 20.31 -40.67 5.80
N LEU A 791 20.41 -39.49 6.44
CA LEU A 791 20.12 -38.15 5.86
C LEU A 791 18.68 -37.96 5.30
N GLY A 792 17.68 -37.39 5.98
CA GLY A 792 17.69 -36.67 7.26
C GLY A 792 16.51 -35.67 7.39
N GLY A 793 15.34 -35.95 6.80
CA GLY A 793 14.21 -35.00 6.79
C GLY A 793 12.81 -35.64 6.77
N LYS A 794 11.86 -35.03 7.49
CA LYS A 794 10.44 -35.45 7.52
C LYS A 794 9.73 -35.00 6.24
N ILE A 795 9.10 -35.92 5.51
CA ILE A 795 8.28 -35.57 4.34
C ILE A 795 6.89 -35.05 4.77
N PRO A 796 6.38 -33.96 4.17
CA PRO A 796 5.04 -33.44 4.42
C PRO A 796 3.98 -34.28 3.68
N ILE A 797 3.72 -35.50 4.18
CA ILE A 797 2.94 -36.57 3.52
C ILE A 797 1.67 -36.08 2.80
N ARG A 798 0.85 -35.22 3.44
CA ARG A 798 -0.44 -34.74 2.90
C ARG A 798 -0.34 -33.89 1.64
N TRP A 799 0.81 -33.26 1.40
CA TRP A 799 1.09 -32.44 0.22
C TRP A 799 1.94 -33.20 -0.81
N THR A 800 2.47 -34.37 -0.47
CA THR A 800 3.48 -35.07 -1.27
C THR A 800 2.83 -36.03 -2.27
N ALA A 801 3.35 -36.06 -3.49
CA ALA A 801 2.87 -36.95 -4.54
C ALA A 801 3.18 -38.44 -4.24
N PRO A 802 2.38 -39.41 -4.74
CA PRO A 802 2.57 -40.84 -4.47
C PRO A 802 3.99 -41.33 -4.77
N GLU A 803 4.55 -40.91 -5.91
CA GLU A 803 5.90 -41.32 -6.34
C GLU A 803 7.03 -40.73 -5.48
N ALA A 804 6.78 -39.58 -4.84
CA ALA A 804 7.71 -38.94 -3.92
C ALA A 804 7.59 -39.52 -2.49
N ILE A 805 6.41 -39.99 -2.08
CA ILE A 805 6.23 -40.78 -0.86
C ILE A 805 6.93 -42.14 -1.00
N GLN A 806 6.58 -42.90 -2.05
CA GLN A 806 6.97 -44.30 -2.21
C GLN A 806 8.43 -44.48 -2.67
N TYR A 807 8.91 -43.66 -3.61
CA TYR A 807 10.23 -43.83 -4.24
C TYR A 807 11.17 -42.64 -4.01
N ARG A 808 10.79 -41.65 -3.19
CA ARG A 808 11.54 -40.39 -2.98
C ARG A 808 11.83 -39.60 -4.28
N LYS A 809 11.06 -39.82 -5.35
CA LYS A 809 11.28 -39.18 -6.66
C LYS A 809 10.55 -37.84 -6.78
N PHE A 810 11.26 -36.75 -6.47
CA PHE A 810 10.77 -35.38 -6.60
C PHE A 810 11.01 -34.83 -8.02
N THR A 811 10.00 -34.17 -8.59
CA THR A 811 10.04 -33.56 -9.94
C THR A 811 9.09 -32.35 -10.00
N SER A 812 9.13 -31.53 -11.04
CA SER A 812 8.11 -30.48 -11.25
C SER A 812 6.68 -31.05 -11.26
N SER A 813 6.49 -32.29 -11.71
CA SER A 813 5.19 -32.99 -11.65
C SER A 813 4.77 -33.40 -10.22
N SER A 814 5.70 -33.59 -9.27
CA SER A 814 5.34 -33.79 -7.87
C SER A 814 4.95 -32.47 -7.20
N ASP A 815 5.60 -31.35 -7.57
CA ASP A 815 5.18 -30.03 -7.11
C ASP A 815 3.80 -29.64 -7.66
N VAL A 816 3.41 -30.11 -8.87
CA VAL A 816 2.05 -29.93 -9.39
C VAL A 816 1.00 -30.64 -8.51
N TRP A 817 1.29 -31.83 -7.99
CA TRP A 817 0.41 -32.50 -7.04
C TRP A 817 0.25 -31.67 -5.75
N SER A 818 1.38 -31.20 -5.21
CA SER A 818 1.40 -30.31 -4.04
C SER A 818 0.62 -29.02 -4.29
N TYR A 819 0.75 -28.43 -5.48
CA TYR A 819 -0.04 -27.28 -5.91
C TYR A 819 -1.54 -27.58 -5.97
N GLY A 820 -1.96 -28.77 -6.38
CA GLY A 820 -3.35 -29.21 -6.28
C GLY A 820 -3.87 -29.21 -4.84
N ILE A 821 -3.03 -29.61 -3.88
CA ILE A 821 -3.36 -29.52 -2.43
C ILE A 821 -3.43 -28.05 -1.98
N VAL A 822 -2.51 -27.18 -2.43
CA VAL A 822 -2.59 -25.73 -2.17
C VAL A 822 -3.86 -25.10 -2.78
N MET A 823 -4.29 -25.54 -3.96
CA MET A 823 -5.58 -25.14 -4.53
C MET A 823 -6.73 -25.50 -3.60
N TRP A 824 -6.72 -26.71 -3.02
CA TRP A 824 -7.70 -27.12 -2.04
C TRP A 824 -7.63 -26.26 -0.77
N GLU A 825 -6.44 -26.04 -0.19
CA GLU A 825 -6.23 -25.19 0.99
C GLU A 825 -6.74 -23.76 0.79
N VAL A 826 -6.52 -23.13 -0.36
CA VAL A 826 -7.04 -21.79 -0.66
C VAL A 826 -8.56 -21.78 -0.77
N MET A 827 -9.14 -22.82 -1.37
CA MET A 827 -10.59 -22.96 -1.55
C MET A 827 -11.32 -23.35 -0.26
N SER A 828 -10.64 -23.97 0.70
CA SER A 828 -11.13 -24.30 2.05
C SER A 828 -10.66 -23.32 3.13
N TYR A 829 -10.20 -22.12 2.74
CA TYR A 829 -9.74 -21.07 3.65
C TYR A 829 -8.69 -21.52 4.71
N GLY A 830 -7.85 -22.49 4.34
CA GLY A 830 -6.76 -23.00 5.16
C GLY A 830 -7.15 -24.15 6.10
N GLU A 831 -8.23 -24.89 5.81
CA GLU A 831 -8.48 -26.21 6.43
C GLU A 831 -7.27 -27.15 6.26
N ARG A 832 -7.12 -28.10 7.18
CA ARG A 832 -6.09 -29.14 7.14
C ARG A 832 -6.39 -30.18 6.03
N PRO A 833 -5.52 -30.37 5.03
CA PRO A 833 -5.72 -31.41 4.01
C PRO A 833 -5.86 -32.80 4.63
N TYR A 834 -6.89 -33.54 4.20
CA TYR A 834 -7.30 -34.85 4.75
C TYR A 834 -7.70 -34.84 6.23
N TRP A 835 -8.01 -33.67 6.80
CA TRP A 835 -8.50 -33.49 8.18
C TRP A 835 -7.68 -34.30 9.21
N ASP A 836 -8.32 -35.14 10.02
CA ASP A 836 -7.69 -35.84 11.14
C ASP A 836 -7.26 -37.28 10.83
N MET A 837 -7.34 -37.71 9.55
CA MET A 837 -6.73 -38.97 9.09
C MET A 837 -5.24 -39.02 9.50
N SER A 838 -4.71 -40.17 9.94
CA SER A 838 -3.27 -40.27 10.20
C SER A 838 -2.47 -40.17 8.90
N ASN A 839 -1.17 -39.87 8.97
CA ASN A 839 -0.34 -39.88 7.76
C ASN A 839 -0.33 -41.25 7.06
N GLN A 840 -0.53 -42.36 7.79
CA GLN A 840 -0.64 -43.70 7.22
C GLN A 840 -1.98 -43.88 6.49
N ASP A 841 -3.09 -43.39 7.06
CA ASP A 841 -4.40 -43.45 6.43
C ASP A 841 -4.46 -42.61 5.16
N VAL A 842 -3.76 -41.46 5.14
CA VAL A 842 -3.61 -40.61 3.95
C VAL A 842 -2.91 -41.35 2.82
N ILE A 843 -1.80 -42.06 3.11
CA ILE A 843 -1.09 -42.89 2.13
C ILE A 843 -2.03 -43.98 1.59
N ASN A 844 -2.63 -44.76 2.50
CA ASN A 844 -3.54 -45.85 2.15
C ASN A 844 -4.72 -45.36 1.28
N ALA A 845 -5.29 -44.19 1.59
CA ALA A 845 -6.38 -43.60 0.82
C ALA A 845 -5.92 -43.12 -0.56
N ILE A 846 -4.78 -42.44 -0.66
CA ILE A 846 -4.20 -41.99 -1.93
C ILE A 846 -3.94 -43.18 -2.87
N ASP A 847 -3.42 -44.29 -2.34
CA ASP A 847 -3.17 -45.53 -3.07
C ASP A 847 -4.46 -46.20 -3.57
N GLN A 848 -5.52 -46.14 -2.76
CA GLN A 848 -6.91 -46.53 -3.09
C GLN A 848 -7.64 -45.49 -3.99
N ASP A 849 -6.89 -44.60 -4.63
CA ASP A 849 -7.38 -43.56 -5.54
C ASP A 849 -8.39 -42.56 -4.94
N TYR A 850 -8.43 -42.44 -3.62
CA TYR A 850 -9.15 -41.37 -2.94
C TYR A 850 -8.46 -40.02 -3.16
N ARG A 851 -9.26 -38.98 -3.42
CA ARG A 851 -8.84 -37.58 -3.57
C ARG A 851 -9.77 -36.71 -2.74
N LEU A 852 -9.27 -35.54 -2.32
CA LEU A 852 -10.06 -34.61 -1.50
C LEU A 852 -11.31 -34.15 -2.27
N PRO A 853 -12.50 -34.11 -1.63
CA PRO A 853 -13.71 -33.58 -2.25
C PRO A 853 -13.62 -32.06 -2.44
N PRO A 854 -14.46 -31.46 -3.32
CA PRO A 854 -14.51 -30.01 -3.46
C PRO A 854 -14.89 -29.36 -2.12
N PRO A 855 -14.22 -28.29 -1.69
CA PRO A 855 -14.67 -27.46 -0.57
C PRO A 855 -16.06 -26.85 -0.83
N PRO A 856 -16.76 -26.38 0.23
CA PRO A 856 -18.01 -25.62 0.08
C PRO A 856 -17.84 -24.47 -0.91
N ASP A 857 -18.87 -24.24 -1.73
CA ASP A 857 -18.93 -23.18 -2.76
C ASP A 857 -17.78 -23.17 -3.79
N CYS A 858 -16.98 -24.24 -3.87
CA CYS A 858 -15.90 -24.37 -4.84
C CYS A 858 -16.44 -24.57 -6.27
N PRO A 859 -16.13 -23.69 -7.24
CA PRO A 859 -16.52 -23.88 -8.63
C PRO A 859 -16.00 -25.19 -9.21
N THR A 860 -16.86 -25.94 -9.91
CA THR A 860 -16.54 -27.24 -10.51
C THR A 860 -15.29 -27.18 -11.39
N VAL A 861 -15.09 -26.08 -12.13
CA VAL A 861 -13.94 -25.90 -13.02
C VAL A 861 -12.59 -25.81 -12.28
N LEU A 862 -12.59 -25.31 -11.04
CA LEU A 862 -11.39 -25.30 -10.19
C LEU A 862 -11.13 -26.67 -9.59
N HIS A 863 -12.17 -27.37 -9.14
CA HIS A 863 -12.02 -28.72 -8.60
C HIS A 863 -11.58 -29.74 -9.66
N LEU A 864 -12.06 -29.63 -10.91
CA LEU A 864 -11.54 -30.42 -12.03
C LEU A 864 -10.04 -30.19 -12.24
N LEU A 865 -9.57 -28.94 -12.17
CA LEU A 865 -8.15 -28.63 -12.27
C LEU A 865 -7.34 -29.18 -11.07
N MET A 866 -7.92 -29.29 -9.86
CA MET A 866 -7.29 -30.02 -8.75
C MET A 866 -7.15 -31.52 -9.06
N LEU A 867 -8.20 -32.15 -9.59
CA LEU A 867 -8.19 -33.56 -9.97
C LEU A 867 -7.16 -33.84 -11.09
N ASP A 868 -7.02 -32.93 -12.06
CA ASP A 868 -5.95 -32.99 -13.08
C ASP A 868 -4.55 -32.90 -12.44
N CYS A 869 -4.37 -32.09 -11.39
CA CYS A 869 -3.12 -32.04 -10.63
C CYS A 869 -2.87 -33.32 -9.81
N TRP A 870 -3.92 -34.04 -9.41
CA TRP A 870 -3.83 -35.28 -8.61
C TRP A 870 -3.95 -36.58 -9.42
N GLN A 871 -3.66 -36.54 -10.73
CA GLN A 871 -3.52 -37.77 -11.52
C GLN A 871 -2.41 -38.65 -10.95
N LYS A 872 -2.66 -39.97 -10.86
CA LYS A 872 -1.71 -40.93 -10.28
C LYS A 872 -0.39 -40.91 -11.05
N GLU A 873 -0.48 -40.99 -12.37
CA GLU A 873 0.65 -40.92 -13.29
C GLU A 873 1.18 -39.49 -13.46
N ARG A 874 2.45 -39.26 -13.08
CA ARG A 874 3.12 -37.95 -13.12
C ARG A 874 3.10 -37.25 -14.49
N VAL A 875 2.95 -38.01 -15.57
CA VAL A 875 2.94 -37.53 -16.97
C VAL A 875 1.57 -37.07 -17.45
N GLN A 876 0.50 -37.42 -16.72
CA GLN A 876 -0.87 -37.00 -17.00
C GLN A 876 -1.23 -35.68 -16.31
N ARG A 877 -0.43 -35.28 -15.30
CA ARG A 877 -0.60 -34.01 -14.59
C ARG A 877 -0.23 -32.82 -15.50
N PRO A 878 -0.97 -31.70 -15.45
CA PRO A 878 -0.69 -30.52 -16.26
C PRO A 878 0.62 -29.84 -15.81
N LYS A 879 1.38 -29.29 -16.75
CA LYS A 879 2.52 -28.41 -16.44
C LYS A 879 2.02 -27.08 -15.85
N PHE A 880 2.83 -26.43 -15.02
CA PHE A 880 2.49 -25.12 -14.44
C PHE A 880 2.12 -24.05 -15.47
N GLU A 881 2.69 -24.07 -16.67
CA GLU A 881 2.27 -23.21 -17.78
C GLU A 881 0.80 -23.42 -18.17
N GLN A 882 0.35 -24.67 -18.24
CA GLN A 882 -1.04 -25.03 -18.56
C GLN A 882 -1.99 -24.61 -17.44
N ILE A 883 -1.55 -24.75 -16.18
CA ILE A 883 -2.29 -24.30 -14.98
C ILE A 883 -2.48 -22.78 -14.99
N VAL A 884 -1.41 -22.00 -15.21
CA VAL A 884 -1.49 -20.53 -15.32
C VAL A 884 -2.43 -20.13 -16.46
N ASN A 885 -2.33 -20.78 -17.62
CA ASN A 885 -3.22 -20.53 -18.76
C ASN A 885 -4.68 -20.92 -18.48
N ALA A 886 -4.96 -21.89 -17.63
CA ALA A 886 -6.32 -22.24 -17.19
C ALA A 886 -6.90 -21.17 -16.25
N LEU A 887 -6.13 -20.73 -15.26
CA LEU A 887 -6.55 -19.71 -14.30
C LEU A 887 -6.72 -18.33 -14.97
N ASP A 888 -5.83 -17.94 -15.89
CA ASP A 888 -5.98 -16.70 -16.68
C ASP A 888 -7.25 -16.72 -17.55
N LYS A 889 -7.69 -17.89 -18.05
CA LYS A 889 -8.99 -18.03 -18.75
C LYS A 889 -10.18 -17.83 -17.80
N MET A 890 -10.10 -18.35 -16.56
CA MET A 890 -11.15 -18.17 -15.55
C MET A 890 -11.25 -16.70 -15.11
N ILE A 891 -10.12 -16.03 -14.88
CA ILE A 891 -10.07 -14.59 -14.54
C ILE A 891 -10.67 -13.74 -15.67
N ARG A 892 -10.35 -14.04 -16.94
CA ARG A 892 -10.90 -13.34 -18.11
C ARG A 892 -12.37 -13.65 -18.39
N LYS A 893 -12.93 -14.73 -17.83
CA LYS A 893 -14.34 -15.12 -17.96
C LYS A 893 -14.95 -15.52 -16.61
N PRO A 894 -15.21 -14.57 -15.69
CA PRO A 894 -15.73 -14.88 -14.35
C PRO A 894 -17.09 -15.60 -14.35
N SER A 895 -17.85 -15.55 -15.44
CA SER A 895 -19.07 -16.34 -15.61
C SER A 895 -18.84 -17.85 -15.58
N ALA A 896 -17.64 -18.33 -15.98
CA ALA A 896 -17.27 -19.74 -15.88
C ALA A 896 -17.11 -20.23 -14.42
N LEU A 897 -16.91 -19.30 -13.47
CA LEU A 897 -16.84 -19.60 -12.03
C LEU A 897 -18.24 -19.68 -11.38
N LYS A 898 -19.32 -19.30 -12.09
CA LYS A 898 -20.70 -19.35 -11.58
C LYS A 898 -21.44 -20.66 -11.91
N ALA A 899 -20.83 -21.55 -12.69
CA ALA A 899 -21.50 -22.73 -13.23
C ALA A 899 -21.47 -23.92 -12.25
N THR A 900 -22.44 -23.97 -11.33
CA THR A 900 -22.84 -25.21 -10.64
C THR A 900 -23.61 -26.13 -11.61
N GLY A 901 -22.90 -26.65 -12.60
CA GLY A 901 -23.21 -27.86 -13.39
C GLY A 901 -24.50 -27.94 -14.22
N THR A 902 -24.41 -27.66 -15.53
CA THR A 902 -25.20 -28.36 -16.58
C THR A 902 -24.43 -28.49 -17.91
N GLY A 903 -24.29 -29.73 -18.40
CA GLY A 903 -24.07 -30.20 -19.79
C GLY A 903 -23.09 -29.53 -20.77
N ASN A 904 -22.00 -30.24 -21.16
CA ASN A 904 -21.86 -30.83 -22.52
C ASN A 904 -20.54 -31.62 -22.73
N SER A 905 -20.53 -32.51 -23.73
CA SER A 905 -19.73 -33.75 -23.76
C SER A 905 -18.65 -33.84 -24.84
N ARG A 906 -17.54 -34.58 -24.59
CA ARG A 906 -16.79 -35.43 -25.56
C ARG A 906 -15.79 -36.38 -24.83
N PRO A 907 -15.21 -37.43 -25.47
CA PRO A 907 -15.62 -38.78 -25.10
C PRO A 907 -14.55 -39.70 -24.47
N SER A 908 -15.07 -40.71 -23.76
CA SER A 908 -14.48 -42.04 -23.51
C SER A 908 -13.08 -42.14 -22.90
N GLN A 909 -13.03 -42.13 -21.56
CA GLN A 909 -12.52 -43.30 -20.83
C GLN A 909 -13.60 -43.78 -19.85
N HIS A 910 -13.99 -45.05 -19.96
CA HIS A 910 -14.93 -45.68 -19.02
C HIS A 910 -14.26 -45.79 -17.64
N LEU A 911 -14.88 -45.23 -16.60
CA LEU A 911 -14.88 -45.72 -15.19
C LEU A 911 -15.54 -44.74 -14.20
N LEU A 912 -15.81 -43.49 -14.59
CA LEU A 912 -16.53 -42.51 -13.77
C LEU A 912 -17.69 -41.85 -14.56
N SER A 913 -18.84 -42.53 -14.59
CA SER A 913 -20.10 -41.86 -14.96
C SER A 913 -20.62 -41.07 -13.76
N ASN A 914 -20.79 -39.77 -13.92
CA ASN A 914 -21.60 -38.92 -13.03
C ASN A 914 -22.96 -38.66 -13.70
N SER A 915 -23.70 -39.72 -13.99
CA SER A 915 -25.16 -39.62 -14.00
C SER A 915 -25.61 -39.34 -12.56
N PRO A 916 -26.64 -38.51 -12.31
CA PRO A 916 -27.46 -38.71 -11.12
C PRO A 916 -27.95 -40.17 -11.14
N PRO A 917 -28.14 -40.84 -9.99
CA PRO A 917 -28.91 -42.07 -10.01
C PRO A 917 -30.27 -41.80 -10.65
N ASP A 918 -30.64 -42.58 -11.66
CA ASP A 918 -32.03 -42.61 -12.15
C ASP A 918 -32.87 -43.19 -11.00
N PHE A 919 -33.39 -42.30 -10.14
CA PHE A 919 -34.25 -42.66 -9.03
C PHE A 919 -35.46 -43.55 -9.42
N PRO A 920 -36.03 -43.48 -10.66
CA PRO A 920 -37.02 -44.47 -11.12
C PRO A 920 -36.51 -45.90 -11.32
N SER A 921 -35.20 -46.15 -11.22
CA SER A 921 -34.55 -47.44 -11.47
C SER A 921 -33.93 -48.09 -10.22
N LEU A 922 -33.87 -47.37 -9.10
CA LEU A 922 -33.36 -47.90 -7.82
C LEU A 922 -34.52 -48.48 -7.01
N SER A 923 -34.36 -49.70 -6.51
CA SER A 923 -35.44 -50.44 -5.83
C SER A 923 -35.33 -50.47 -4.30
N ASN A 924 -34.14 -50.23 -3.75
CA ASN A 924 -33.85 -50.38 -2.33
C ASN A 924 -32.70 -49.48 -1.83
N ALA A 925 -32.60 -49.35 -0.50
CA ALA A 925 -31.58 -48.56 0.19
C ALA A 925 -30.14 -48.94 -0.19
N HIS A 926 -29.86 -50.23 -0.40
CA HIS A 926 -28.52 -50.76 -0.65
C HIS A 926 -27.99 -50.38 -2.02
N GLU A 927 -28.83 -50.45 -3.05
CA GLU A 927 -28.54 -49.99 -4.41
C GLU A 927 -28.26 -48.47 -4.45
N TRP A 928 -29.04 -47.69 -3.69
CA TRP A 928 -28.81 -46.26 -3.53
C TRP A 928 -27.49 -45.95 -2.82
N LEU A 929 -27.20 -46.63 -1.70
CA LEU A 929 -25.93 -46.49 -0.98
C LEU A 929 -24.73 -46.84 -1.87
N ASP A 930 -24.81 -47.87 -2.71
CA ASP A 930 -23.78 -48.19 -3.70
C ASP A 930 -23.64 -47.11 -4.77
N ALA A 931 -24.76 -46.61 -5.32
CA ALA A 931 -24.77 -45.57 -6.33
C ALA A 931 -24.08 -44.28 -5.84
N ILE A 932 -24.30 -43.88 -4.58
CA ILE A 932 -23.60 -42.74 -3.96
C ILE A 932 -22.21 -43.10 -3.40
N LYS A 933 -21.71 -44.31 -3.64
CA LYS A 933 -20.43 -44.86 -3.15
C LYS A 933 -20.28 -44.84 -1.62
N MET A 934 -21.40 -45.01 -0.91
CA MET A 934 -21.52 -45.13 0.56
C MET A 934 -21.94 -46.55 1.01
N GLY A 935 -21.88 -47.55 0.12
CA GLY A 935 -22.25 -48.96 0.39
C GLY A 935 -21.60 -49.62 1.61
N ARG A 936 -20.53 -49.04 2.18
CA ARG A 936 -19.94 -49.45 3.47
C ARG A 936 -20.88 -49.28 4.68
N TYR A 937 -22.00 -48.56 4.52
CA TYR A 937 -22.96 -48.26 5.58
C TYR A 937 -24.28 -49.03 5.45
N LYS A 938 -24.34 -50.05 4.60
CA LYS A 938 -25.54 -50.91 4.43
C LYS A 938 -25.99 -51.51 5.77
N ASP A 939 -25.07 -52.14 6.49
CA ASP A 939 -25.36 -52.77 7.78
C ASP A 939 -25.86 -51.75 8.83
N ASN A 940 -25.37 -50.50 8.80
CA ASN A 940 -25.85 -49.41 9.65
C ASN A 940 -27.29 -49.00 9.33
N PHE A 941 -27.66 -49.00 8.04
CA PHE A 941 -29.04 -48.70 7.61
C PHE A 941 -29.99 -49.86 7.92
N ASP A 942 -29.56 -51.12 7.74
CA ASP A 942 -30.34 -52.31 8.08
C ASP A 942 -30.63 -52.41 9.58
N GLN A 943 -29.62 -52.21 10.44
CA GLN A 943 -29.78 -52.23 11.90
C GLN A 943 -30.71 -51.11 12.40
N ALA A 944 -30.84 -50.02 11.65
CA ALA A 944 -31.74 -48.91 11.94
C ALA A 944 -33.13 -49.03 11.28
N GLY A 945 -33.40 -50.10 10.52
CA GLY A 945 -34.67 -50.30 9.80
C GLY A 945 -34.88 -49.35 8.61
N LEU A 946 -33.82 -48.73 8.09
CA LEU A 946 -33.84 -47.71 7.05
C LEU A 946 -33.80 -48.36 5.65
N THR A 947 -34.80 -49.18 5.34
CA THR A 947 -34.81 -50.02 4.11
C THR A 947 -35.57 -49.39 2.93
N THR A 948 -36.44 -48.40 3.17
CA THR A 948 -37.30 -47.76 2.16
C THR A 948 -36.98 -46.28 1.95
N PHE A 949 -37.18 -45.79 0.72
CA PHE A 949 -36.87 -44.41 0.36
C PHE A 949 -37.72 -43.37 1.08
N ASP A 950 -38.97 -43.66 1.41
CA ASP A 950 -39.81 -42.75 2.21
C ASP A 950 -39.21 -42.43 3.58
N VAL A 951 -38.67 -43.44 4.28
CA VAL A 951 -38.06 -43.27 5.60
C VAL A 951 -36.70 -42.59 5.47
N ILE A 952 -35.86 -43.03 4.53
CA ILE A 952 -34.56 -42.42 4.22
C ILE A 952 -34.72 -40.94 3.85
N SER A 953 -35.75 -40.60 3.06
CA SER A 953 -36.02 -39.23 2.64
C SER A 953 -36.19 -38.30 3.84
N ARG A 954 -36.74 -38.78 4.97
CA ARG A 954 -37.06 -37.94 6.14
C ARG A 954 -35.90 -37.74 7.12
N MET A 955 -34.82 -38.51 6.98
CA MET A 955 -33.68 -38.45 7.89
C MET A 955 -33.04 -37.05 7.98
N THR A 956 -32.59 -36.71 9.17
CA THR A 956 -31.84 -35.49 9.48
C THR A 956 -30.34 -35.79 9.67
N LEU A 957 -29.53 -34.75 9.87
CA LEU A 957 -28.10 -34.91 10.19
C LEU A 957 -27.90 -35.67 11.51
N GLU A 958 -28.77 -35.44 12.50
CA GLU A 958 -28.75 -36.13 13.80
C GLU A 958 -29.06 -37.63 13.66
N ASP A 959 -29.99 -38.00 12.77
CA ASP A 959 -30.31 -39.41 12.52
C ASP A 959 -29.14 -40.15 11.87
N ILE A 960 -28.45 -39.51 10.91
CA ILE A 960 -27.25 -40.05 10.26
C ILE A 960 -26.12 -40.26 11.30
N GLN A 961 -25.99 -39.36 12.27
CA GLN A 961 -25.05 -39.50 13.38
C GLN A 961 -25.46 -40.63 14.34
N ARG A 962 -26.76 -40.74 14.66
CA ARG A 962 -27.32 -41.77 15.56
C ARG A 962 -27.13 -43.19 15.03
N ILE A 963 -27.11 -43.40 13.71
CA ILE A 963 -26.80 -44.72 13.10
C ILE A 963 -25.29 -45.01 12.98
N GLY A 964 -24.43 -44.26 13.66
CA GLY A 964 -22.99 -44.53 13.78
C GLY A 964 -22.11 -43.98 12.65
N ILE A 965 -22.64 -43.10 11.78
CA ILE A 965 -21.86 -42.48 10.71
C ILE A 965 -21.22 -41.19 11.24
N SER A 966 -20.04 -41.32 11.87
CA SER A 966 -19.31 -40.22 12.52
C SER A 966 -18.50 -39.31 11.58
N LEU A 967 -18.20 -39.76 10.36
CA LEU A 967 -17.38 -39.00 9.40
C LEU A 967 -18.19 -37.87 8.74
N VAL A 968 -17.90 -36.63 9.10
CA VAL A 968 -18.61 -35.41 8.62
C VAL A 968 -18.70 -35.33 7.09
N GLY A 969 -17.65 -35.73 6.37
CA GLY A 969 -17.67 -35.78 4.90
C GLY A 969 -18.67 -36.80 4.33
N HIS A 970 -18.86 -37.94 5.01
CA HIS A 970 -19.86 -38.94 4.62
C HIS A 970 -21.27 -38.52 5.06
N GLN A 971 -21.42 -37.92 6.24
CA GLN A 971 -22.68 -37.31 6.70
C GLN A 971 -23.21 -36.30 5.67
N LYS A 972 -22.37 -35.33 5.27
CA LYS A 972 -22.72 -34.33 4.24
C LYS A 972 -23.06 -34.97 2.89
N LYS A 973 -22.34 -36.02 2.47
CA LYS A 973 -22.60 -36.72 1.20
C LYS A 973 -23.94 -37.45 1.19
N ILE A 974 -24.26 -38.17 2.27
CA ILE A 974 -25.53 -38.89 2.44
C ILE A 974 -26.68 -37.87 2.52
N LEU A 975 -26.53 -36.82 3.34
CA LEU A 975 -27.55 -35.77 3.51
C LEU A 975 -27.85 -35.02 2.19
N ASN A 976 -26.84 -34.67 1.39
CA ASN A 976 -27.04 -34.04 0.09
C ASN A 976 -27.79 -34.99 -0.89
N SER A 977 -27.52 -36.30 -0.84
CA SER A 977 -28.29 -37.24 -1.67
C SER A 977 -29.72 -37.43 -1.17
N ILE A 978 -29.98 -37.33 0.12
CA ILE A 978 -31.33 -37.37 0.70
C ILE A 978 -32.13 -36.13 0.26
N GLN A 979 -31.50 -34.95 0.21
CA GLN A 979 -32.14 -33.74 -0.32
C GLN A 979 -32.50 -33.88 -1.81
N LEU A 980 -31.63 -34.45 -2.64
CA LEU A 980 -31.93 -34.75 -4.05
C LEU A 980 -33.09 -35.76 -4.20
N MET A 981 -33.12 -36.78 -3.33
CA MET A 981 -34.20 -37.78 -3.28
C MET A 981 -35.56 -37.15 -2.92
N ARG A 982 -35.62 -36.21 -1.95
CA ARG A 982 -36.84 -35.44 -1.61
C ARG A 982 -37.38 -34.68 -2.81
N VAL A 983 -36.51 -33.99 -3.54
CA VAL A 983 -36.91 -33.17 -4.71
C VAL A 983 -37.51 -34.06 -5.80
N HIS A 984 -37.04 -35.29 -5.96
CA HIS A 984 -37.59 -36.24 -6.93
C HIS A 984 -38.92 -36.87 -6.48
N LEU A 985 -39.03 -37.29 -5.21
CA LEU A 985 -40.27 -37.86 -4.65
C LEU A 985 -41.43 -36.84 -4.69
N ASN A 986 -41.15 -35.56 -4.39
CA ASN A 986 -42.15 -34.48 -4.45
C ASN A 986 -42.59 -34.10 -5.88
N GLN A 987 -41.97 -34.65 -6.94
CA GLN A 987 -42.39 -34.45 -8.34
C GLN A 987 -43.38 -35.52 -8.83
N LEU A 988 -43.75 -36.49 -7.99
CA LEU A 988 -44.59 -37.64 -8.35
C LEU A 988 -45.99 -37.62 -7.70
N GLU A 989 -46.33 -36.62 -6.89
CA GLU A 989 -47.72 -36.46 -6.40
C GLU A 989 -48.65 -35.97 -7.52
N PRO A 990 -49.75 -36.66 -7.83
CA PRO A 990 -50.74 -36.19 -8.78
C PRO A 990 -51.56 -35.05 -8.18
N VAL A 991 -51.75 -33.99 -8.96
CA VAL A 991 -52.73 -32.93 -8.65
C VAL A 991 -54.14 -33.54 -8.75
N GLU A 992 -54.88 -33.58 -7.64
CA GLU A 992 -56.32 -33.88 -7.66
C GLU A 992 -57.07 -32.79 -8.44
N VAL A 993 -58.06 -33.21 -9.24
CA VAL A 993 -58.93 -32.38 -10.10
C VAL A 993 -60.34 -32.34 -9.53
#